data_AF-A0A1H2LHV8-F1
#
_entry.id   AF-A0A1H2LHV8-F1
#
_cell.length_a   1.000
_cell.length_b   1.000
_cell.length_c   1.000
_cell.angle_alpha   90.00
_cell.angle_beta   90.00
_cell.angle_gamma   90.00
#
_symmetry.space_group_name_H-M   'P 1'
#
loop_
_entity.id
_entity.type
_entity.pdbx_description
1 polymer ?
#
loop_
_entity_poly.entity_id
_entity_poly.type
_entity_poly.pdbx_seq_one_letter_code
_entity_poly.pdbx_strand_id
1 'polypeptide(L)'
;MSAMLAPALRDRAELFALLSIWSERGWLRELDRALAQLFAELDADASPLLLLGAALASHQLGQGHVCLDLAATLANPDFTLSLPPEGEDAEEAMILPSQVLAGLSLESWLAACAGSSLLESEGAPLVLSGACLYMRRYWSYERQVAGDIARRLQASAAAPSDLAVRLASLFPDALVVDGQRLTDWQKLACAMAAQGRFTLITGGPGTGKTTTVVRLLALLQEAAMATGEPLRLSLAAPTGKAAARLTESIGAQVQSLALDERVREQIPTLVMTLHRLLGSRPGSRHFRHDAANPLPLDVLVVDEASMIDLEMMASLLGALPAHARLILLGDKDQLASVEAGAVLGDLCREAESGGYSEATRAWLESQTGERLEDPALVPGDKALAQHIVMLRHSRRFGSGSGIGRLARAVNLGDAQSTRATLATGAHDLYVLRLSGEQDRALERLLIEGQGGGELRPQGYAHYLQVMLAERPAPDADSQAWDSWAGRVLAAFDQFQLLCAVRKGTWGVEALNERITEALVKRGLLEQSHGWYEGRPVLVTRNDYSLGLMNGDIGIALRLPEPPESLGAPVREVLRVVFPRNDGSGALRHILPSRLSAVETVFAMTVHKSQGSEFAHCALILPDSLNPVLTKELVYTGITRARHWFSLVESRAGIFEQAVQRRVARRSGLREALEKQ
;
A
#
# COMPACT_ATOMS: atom_id res chain seq x y z
N MET A 1 16.48 -10.80 -46.06
CA MET A 1 16.81 -12.10 -45.44
C MET A 1 15.85 -12.29 -44.28
N SER A 2 15.15 -13.41 -44.17
CA SER A 2 14.33 -13.67 -42.98
C SER A 2 15.27 -13.81 -41.78
N ALA A 3 15.01 -13.08 -40.70
CA ALA A 3 15.81 -13.22 -39.49
C ALA A 3 15.56 -14.62 -38.91
N MET A 4 16.59 -15.46 -38.87
CA MET A 4 16.48 -16.74 -38.17
C MET A 4 16.26 -16.47 -36.68
N LEU A 5 15.19 -17.03 -36.11
CA LEU A 5 14.92 -16.99 -34.68
C LEU A 5 16.14 -17.48 -33.90
N ALA A 6 16.39 -16.88 -32.74
CA ALA A 6 17.46 -17.32 -31.84
C ALA A 6 17.35 -18.84 -31.58
N PRO A 7 18.46 -19.60 -31.56
CA PRO A 7 18.38 -21.06 -31.50
C PRO A 7 17.81 -21.58 -30.16
N ALA A 8 17.96 -20.83 -29.06
CA ALA A 8 17.19 -21.01 -27.81
C ALA A 8 15.65 -20.89 -27.92
N LEU A 9 15.10 -20.37 -29.02
CA LEU A 9 13.65 -20.40 -29.31
C LEU A 9 13.21 -21.65 -30.10
N ARG A 10 14.18 -22.47 -30.54
CA ARG A 10 13.97 -23.64 -31.42
C ARG A 10 14.40 -24.95 -30.79
N ASP A 11 15.38 -24.92 -29.88
CA ASP A 11 15.87 -26.08 -29.15
C ASP A 11 15.67 -25.94 -27.62
N ARG A 12 15.31 -27.06 -26.96
CA ARG A 12 15.07 -27.09 -25.51
C ARG A 12 16.35 -27.02 -24.68
N ALA A 13 17.44 -27.67 -25.11
CA ALA A 13 18.70 -27.66 -24.37
C ALA A 13 19.34 -26.27 -24.39
N GLU A 14 19.29 -25.59 -25.54
CA GLU A 14 19.70 -24.19 -25.65
C GLU A 14 18.84 -23.24 -24.81
N LEU A 15 17.51 -23.45 -24.77
CA LEU A 15 16.63 -22.68 -23.88
C LEU A 15 17.06 -22.84 -22.41
N PHE A 16 17.29 -24.07 -21.93
CA PHE A 16 17.67 -24.28 -20.54
C PHE A 16 19.08 -23.78 -20.21
N ALA A 17 19.99 -23.73 -21.19
CA ALA A 17 21.27 -23.04 -21.04
C ALA A 17 21.08 -21.52 -20.87
N LEU A 18 20.25 -20.89 -21.71
CA LEU A 18 19.89 -19.47 -21.59
C LEU A 18 19.24 -19.15 -20.23
N LEU A 19 18.28 -19.97 -19.80
CA LEU A 19 17.62 -19.80 -18.49
C LEU A 19 18.59 -19.99 -17.31
N SER A 20 19.64 -20.82 -17.44
CA SER A 20 20.73 -20.92 -16.44
C SER A 20 21.47 -19.59 -16.33
N ILE A 21 21.92 -19.04 -17.47
CA ILE A 21 22.68 -17.78 -17.53
C ILE A 21 21.87 -16.61 -16.95
N TRP A 22 20.58 -16.53 -17.26
CA TRP A 22 19.69 -15.50 -16.70
C TRP A 22 19.42 -15.69 -15.20
N SER A 23 19.37 -16.92 -14.71
CA SER A 23 19.17 -17.21 -13.28
C SER A 23 20.43 -16.95 -12.45
N GLU A 24 21.61 -17.33 -12.97
CA GLU A 24 22.92 -17.08 -12.36
C GLU A 24 23.24 -15.58 -12.20
N ARG A 25 22.69 -14.73 -13.07
CA ARG A 25 22.75 -13.25 -12.98
C ARG A 25 21.57 -12.62 -12.22
N GLY A 26 20.66 -13.41 -11.66
CA GLY A 26 19.50 -12.92 -10.92
C GLY A 26 18.44 -12.20 -11.77
N TRP A 27 18.50 -12.30 -13.10
CA TRP A 27 17.45 -11.77 -14.01
C TRP A 27 16.18 -12.62 -13.92
N LEU A 28 16.36 -13.92 -13.71
CA LEU A 28 15.31 -14.86 -13.31
C LEU A 28 15.60 -15.38 -11.90
N ARG A 29 14.57 -15.89 -11.23
CA ARG A 29 14.75 -16.65 -9.99
C ARG A 29 14.93 -18.13 -10.36
N GLU A 30 15.67 -18.88 -9.55
CA GLU A 30 15.76 -20.35 -9.71
C GLU A 30 14.38 -21.03 -9.76
N LEU A 31 13.38 -20.46 -9.07
CA LEU A 31 11.98 -20.92 -9.16
C LEU A 31 11.40 -20.83 -10.58
N ASP A 32 11.69 -19.76 -11.31
CA ASP A 32 11.16 -19.50 -12.65
C ASP A 32 11.75 -20.49 -13.67
N ARG A 33 13.04 -20.79 -13.52
CA ARG A 33 13.77 -21.83 -14.26
C ARG A 33 13.25 -23.24 -13.93
N ALA A 34 13.16 -23.58 -12.64
CA ALA A 34 12.73 -24.90 -12.19
C ALA A 34 11.28 -25.22 -12.61
N LEU A 35 10.40 -24.21 -12.64
CA LEU A 35 9.03 -24.36 -13.16
C LEU A 35 9.01 -24.71 -14.65
N ALA A 36 9.85 -24.05 -15.47
CA ALA A 36 9.96 -24.39 -16.89
C ALA A 36 10.55 -25.78 -17.12
N GLN A 37 11.47 -26.24 -16.27
CA GLN A 37 11.97 -27.63 -16.30
C GLN A 37 10.85 -28.63 -15.98
N LEU A 38 10.10 -28.42 -14.89
CA LEU A 38 8.95 -29.24 -14.52
C LEU A 38 7.90 -29.31 -15.64
N PHE A 39 7.63 -28.20 -16.32
CA PHE A 39 6.68 -28.18 -17.44
C PHE A 39 7.19 -28.93 -18.67
N ALA A 40 8.50 -28.95 -18.92
CA ALA A 40 9.12 -29.75 -19.99
C ALA A 40 9.13 -31.27 -19.68
N GLU A 41 9.08 -31.65 -18.40
CA GLU A 41 8.89 -33.03 -17.93
C GLU A 41 7.42 -33.48 -18.01
N LEU A 42 6.48 -32.58 -17.67
CA LEU A 42 5.04 -32.85 -17.75
C LEU A 42 4.51 -32.95 -19.19
N ASP A 43 5.11 -32.20 -20.12
CA ASP A 43 4.78 -32.23 -21.54
C ASP A 43 6.07 -32.35 -22.36
N ALA A 44 6.32 -33.55 -22.90
CA ALA A 44 7.51 -33.86 -23.68
C ALA A 44 7.58 -33.12 -25.04
N ASP A 45 6.44 -32.66 -25.55
CA ASP A 45 6.30 -32.04 -26.88
C ASP A 45 6.12 -30.51 -26.81
N ALA A 46 5.88 -29.93 -25.62
CA ALA A 46 5.77 -28.49 -25.40
C ALA A 46 6.93 -27.69 -26.04
N SER A 47 6.59 -26.64 -26.79
CA SER A 47 7.58 -25.85 -27.52
C SER A 47 8.51 -25.07 -26.59
N PRO A 48 9.76 -24.78 -27.01
CA PRO A 48 10.64 -23.86 -26.27
C PRO A 48 9.99 -22.50 -26.02
N LEU A 49 9.14 -22.03 -26.94
CA LEU A 49 8.39 -20.78 -26.81
C LEU A 49 7.35 -20.80 -25.68
N LEU A 50 6.68 -21.93 -25.46
CA LEU A 50 5.76 -22.10 -24.33
C LEU A 50 6.51 -22.19 -23.00
N LEU A 51 7.63 -22.92 -22.97
CA LEU A 51 8.48 -23.07 -21.78
C LEU A 51 9.13 -21.74 -21.37
N LEU A 52 9.61 -20.96 -22.34
CA LEU A 52 10.07 -19.58 -22.12
C LEU A 52 8.93 -18.69 -21.61
N GLY A 53 7.75 -18.77 -22.24
CA GLY A 53 6.55 -18.07 -21.80
C GLY A 53 6.17 -18.40 -20.35
N ALA A 54 6.29 -19.67 -19.93
CA ALA A 54 6.03 -20.10 -18.57
C ALA A 54 7.04 -19.53 -17.55
N ALA A 55 8.34 -19.55 -17.88
CA ALA A 55 9.38 -18.93 -17.05
C ALA A 55 9.14 -17.42 -16.89
N LEU A 56 8.86 -16.73 -18.00
CA LEU A 56 8.57 -15.29 -18.00
C LEU A 56 7.27 -14.96 -17.27
N ALA A 57 6.22 -15.78 -17.39
CA ALA A 57 4.97 -15.60 -16.64
C ALA A 57 5.16 -15.82 -15.14
N SER A 58 6.00 -16.79 -14.74
CA SER A 58 6.40 -16.97 -13.34
C SER A 58 7.18 -15.76 -12.81
N HIS A 59 8.13 -15.24 -13.60
CA HIS A 59 8.91 -14.07 -13.23
C HIS A 59 8.03 -12.82 -13.07
N GLN A 60 7.20 -12.52 -14.08
CA GLN A 60 6.25 -11.40 -14.08
C GLN A 60 5.28 -11.47 -12.89
N LEU A 61 4.83 -12.67 -12.52
CA LEU A 61 4.06 -12.89 -11.30
C LEU A 61 4.84 -12.46 -10.04
N GLY A 62 6.15 -12.75 -9.99
CA GLY A 62 7.05 -12.26 -8.95
C GLY A 62 7.22 -10.75 -8.88
N GLN A 63 7.00 -10.04 -10.00
CA GLN A 63 7.00 -8.57 -10.09
C GLN A 63 5.60 -7.95 -9.86
N GLY A 64 4.59 -8.77 -9.53
CA GLY A 64 3.24 -8.33 -9.19
C GLY A 64 2.25 -8.27 -10.37
N HIS A 65 2.61 -8.79 -11.55
CA HIS A 65 1.70 -8.91 -12.69
C HIS A 65 0.82 -10.17 -12.56
N VAL A 66 -0.40 -10.17 -13.10
CA VAL A 66 -1.27 -11.37 -13.05
C VAL A 66 -0.95 -12.34 -14.21
N CYS A 67 -0.40 -11.82 -15.30
CA CYS A 67 -0.12 -12.56 -16.53
C CYS A 67 1.06 -11.97 -17.31
N LEU A 68 1.58 -12.78 -18.22
CA LEU A 68 2.49 -12.37 -19.28
C LEU A 68 1.69 -11.95 -20.52
N ASP A 69 1.66 -10.66 -20.83
CA ASP A 69 1.17 -10.15 -22.11
C ASP A 69 2.25 -10.36 -23.18
N LEU A 70 2.05 -11.34 -24.07
CA LEU A 70 3.01 -11.72 -25.10
C LEU A 70 3.24 -10.59 -26.12
N ALA A 71 2.21 -9.78 -26.41
CA ALA A 71 2.30 -8.67 -27.33
C ALA A 71 3.12 -7.51 -26.73
N ALA A 72 2.86 -7.17 -25.45
CA ALA A 72 3.66 -6.19 -24.73
C ALA A 72 5.11 -6.66 -24.52
N THR A 73 5.32 -7.96 -24.32
CA THR A 73 6.65 -8.58 -24.18
C THR A 73 7.46 -8.45 -25.46
N LEU A 74 6.86 -8.76 -26.63
CA LEU A 74 7.52 -8.56 -27.92
C LEU A 74 7.81 -7.08 -28.22
N ALA A 75 6.96 -6.16 -27.75
CA ALA A 75 7.15 -4.73 -27.94
C ALA A 75 8.28 -4.14 -27.05
N ASN A 76 8.47 -4.66 -25.84
CA ASN A 76 9.52 -4.22 -24.91
C ASN A 76 10.18 -5.41 -24.16
N PRO A 77 11.01 -6.23 -24.85
CA PRO A 77 11.59 -7.44 -24.26
C PRO A 77 12.41 -7.19 -22.99
N ASP A 78 13.31 -6.20 -23.01
CA ASP A 78 14.28 -5.98 -21.94
C ASP A 78 13.61 -5.46 -20.65
N PHE A 79 12.49 -4.74 -20.79
CA PHE A 79 11.67 -4.31 -19.65
C PHE A 79 10.85 -5.47 -19.05
N THR A 80 10.58 -6.53 -19.81
CA THR A 80 9.82 -7.71 -19.33
C THR A 80 10.57 -8.48 -18.25
N LEU A 81 11.90 -8.35 -18.20
CA LEU A 81 12.76 -8.93 -17.15
C LEU A 81 13.30 -7.87 -16.17
N SER A 82 12.74 -6.64 -16.18
CA SER A 82 13.13 -5.54 -15.30
C SER A 82 14.64 -5.23 -15.31
N LEU A 83 15.29 -5.32 -16.48
CA LEU A 83 16.75 -5.19 -16.61
C LEU A 83 17.24 -3.72 -16.61
N PRO A 84 18.46 -3.46 -16.09
CA PRO A 84 19.30 -4.36 -15.29
C PRO A 84 18.77 -4.53 -13.85
N PRO A 85 19.13 -5.61 -13.14
CA PRO A 85 18.84 -5.78 -11.71
C PRO A 85 19.49 -4.68 -10.85
N GLU A 86 19.04 -4.53 -9.58
CA GLU A 86 19.47 -3.43 -8.70
C GLU A 86 21.01 -3.39 -8.50
N GLY A 87 21.69 -2.49 -9.21
CA GLY A 87 23.09 -2.13 -8.97
C GLY A 87 24.14 -2.65 -9.97
N GLU A 88 23.75 -3.16 -11.14
CA GLU A 88 24.70 -3.58 -12.19
C GLU A 88 24.64 -2.68 -13.45
N ASP A 89 25.81 -2.29 -13.96
CA ASP A 89 25.97 -1.60 -15.24
C ASP A 89 25.99 -2.59 -16.42
N ALA A 90 25.26 -2.28 -17.49
CA ALA A 90 24.92 -3.24 -18.55
C ALA A 90 25.97 -3.39 -19.68
N GLU A 91 27.27 -3.24 -19.39
CA GLU A 91 28.31 -3.06 -20.44
C GLU A 91 29.08 -4.32 -20.89
N GLU A 92 28.95 -5.48 -20.24
CA GLU A 92 29.61 -6.71 -20.73
C GLU A 92 28.79 -7.47 -21.80
N ALA A 93 29.47 -8.20 -22.69
CA ALA A 93 28.86 -8.87 -23.84
C ALA A 93 27.75 -9.87 -23.43
N MET A 94 26.49 -9.52 -23.72
CA MET A 94 25.30 -10.20 -23.22
C MET A 94 24.30 -10.52 -24.34
N ILE A 95 23.63 -11.66 -24.23
CA ILE A 95 22.44 -11.98 -25.02
C ILE A 95 21.23 -11.39 -24.29
N LEU A 96 20.82 -10.19 -24.72
CA LEU A 96 19.65 -9.49 -24.17
C LEU A 96 18.33 -10.16 -24.59
N PRO A 97 17.25 -10.06 -23.79
CA PRO A 97 15.92 -10.54 -24.18
C PRO A 97 15.46 -10.00 -25.54
N SER A 98 15.77 -8.74 -25.86
CA SER A 98 15.51 -8.12 -27.16
C SER A 98 16.25 -8.77 -28.32
N GLN A 99 17.42 -9.35 -28.08
CA GLN A 99 18.17 -10.12 -29.07
C GLN A 99 17.63 -11.55 -29.22
N VAL A 100 17.18 -12.17 -28.12
CA VAL A 100 16.56 -13.51 -28.16
C VAL A 100 15.23 -13.47 -28.92
N LEU A 101 14.36 -12.52 -28.59
CA LEU A 101 13.02 -12.39 -29.17
C LEU A 101 13.01 -11.66 -30.54
N ALA A 102 14.17 -11.26 -31.05
CA ALA A 102 14.29 -10.58 -32.34
C ALA A 102 13.70 -11.43 -33.48
N GLY A 103 12.75 -10.86 -34.21
CA GLY A 103 12.08 -11.51 -35.35
C GLY A 103 10.96 -12.48 -34.99
N LEU A 104 10.64 -12.69 -33.72
CA LEU A 104 9.47 -13.46 -33.30
C LEU A 104 8.18 -12.65 -33.48
N SER A 105 7.18 -13.22 -34.18
CA SER A 105 5.84 -12.64 -34.28
C SER A 105 4.90 -13.18 -33.20
N LEU A 106 3.91 -12.38 -32.81
CA LEU A 106 2.87 -12.79 -31.86
C LEU A 106 2.11 -14.04 -32.35
N GLU A 107 1.76 -14.07 -33.63
CA GLU A 107 1.10 -15.22 -34.27
C GLU A 107 1.93 -16.50 -34.15
N SER A 108 3.25 -16.42 -34.37
CA SER A 108 4.15 -17.56 -34.22
C SER A 108 4.25 -18.03 -32.77
N TRP A 109 4.26 -17.10 -31.80
CA TRP A 109 4.31 -17.46 -30.37
C TRP A 109 3.01 -18.13 -29.93
N LEU A 110 1.84 -17.57 -30.31
CA LEU A 110 0.54 -18.15 -30.02
C LEU A 110 0.37 -19.54 -30.67
N ALA A 111 0.75 -19.69 -31.94
CA ALA A 111 0.73 -20.98 -32.64
C ALA A 111 1.64 -22.02 -31.97
N ALA A 112 2.79 -21.62 -31.43
CA ALA A 112 3.70 -22.51 -30.70
C ALA A 112 3.21 -22.88 -29.28
N CYS A 113 2.20 -22.19 -28.75
CA CYS A 113 1.55 -22.54 -27.49
C CYS A 113 0.37 -23.51 -27.70
N ALA A 114 -0.30 -23.45 -28.85
CA ALA A 114 -1.50 -24.24 -29.13
C ALA A 114 -1.24 -25.76 -29.08
N GLY A 115 -2.20 -26.53 -28.56
CA GLY A 115 -2.15 -27.99 -28.54
C GLY A 115 -1.25 -28.63 -27.49
N SER A 116 -0.54 -27.86 -26.66
CA SER A 116 0.18 -28.42 -25.49
C SER A 116 -0.80 -28.81 -24.39
N SER A 117 -0.53 -29.96 -23.76
CA SER A 117 -1.26 -30.47 -22.59
C SER A 117 -1.16 -29.58 -21.34
N LEU A 118 -0.15 -28.70 -21.29
CA LEU A 118 0.02 -27.68 -20.25
C LEU A 118 -1.05 -26.58 -20.31
N LEU A 119 -1.75 -26.48 -21.45
CA LEU A 119 -2.81 -25.54 -21.76
C LEU A 119 -4.13 -26.28 -22.03
N GLU A 120 -5.21 -25.51 -22.15
CA GLU A 120 -6.53 -25.90 -22.70
C GLU A 120 -7.32 -27.04 -22.00
N SER A 121 -6.70 -27.91 -21.22
CA SER A 121 -7.36 -28.98 -20.48
C SER A 121 -7.98 -28.52 -19.15
N GLU A 122 -8.93 -29.31 -18.64
CA GLU A 122 -9.51 -29.11 -17.30
C GLU A 122 -8.50 -29.54 -16.24
N GLY A 123 -7.79 -28.56 -15.65
CA GLY A 123 -6.73 -28.79 -14.67
C GLY A 123 -5.31 -28.46 -15.15
N ALA A 124 -5.10 -28.07 -16.41
CA ALA A 124 -3.79 -27.68 -16.93
C ALA A 124 -3.11 -26.57 -16.09
N PRO A 125 -1.78 -26.57 -15.90
CA PRO A 125 -1.10 -25.56 -15.08
C PRO A 125 -1.22 -24.13 -15.64
N LEU A 126 -1.35 -23.98 -16.96
CA LEU A 126 -1.43 -22.69 -17.64
C LEU A 126 -2.84 -22.43 -18.23
N VAL A 127 -3.10 -21.16 -18.52
CA VAL A 127 -4.24 -20.69 -19.33
C VAL A 127 -3.74 -19.62 -20.30
N LEU A 128 -4.05 -19.75 -21.59
CA LEU A 128 -3.83 -18.73 -22.60
C LEU A 128 -5.19 -18.07 -22.91
N SER A 129 -5.26 -16.74 -22.78
CA SER A 129 -6.49 -15.97 -22.99
C SER A 129 -6.17 -14.75 -23.84
N GLY A 130 -6.47 -14.82 -25.15
CA GLY A 130 -5.99 -13.84 -26.12
C GLY A 130 -4.46 -13.87 -26.22
N ALA A 131 -3.82 -12.71 -26.09
CA ALA A 131 -2.36 -12.59 -26.07
C ALA A 131 -1.73 -12.76 -24.67
N CYS A 132 -2.52 -13.08 -23.63
CA CYS A 132 -2.05 -13.15 -22.26
C CYS A 132 -1.94 -14.60 -21.75
N LEU A 133 -0.75 -14.98 -21.29
CA LEU A 133 -0.46 -16.28 -20.67
C LEU A 133 -0.49 -16.16 -19.13
N TYR A 134 -1.27 -17.03 -18.48
CA TYR A 134 -1.52 -17.02 -17.05
C TYR A 134 -1.08 -18.34 -16.40
N MET A 135 -0.61 -18.24 -15.15
CA MET A 135 -0.69 -19.37 -14.23
C MET A 135 -2.16 -19.60 -13.86
N ARG A 136 -2.70 -20.82 -14.02
CA ARG A 136 -4.15 -21.08 -13.91
C ARG A 136 -4.78 -20.55 -12.62
N ARG A 137 -4.08 -20.71 -11.49
CA ARG A 137 -4.51 -20.21 -10.16
C ARG A 137 -4.91 -18.74 -10.20
N TYR A 138 -4.10 -17.89 -10.83
CA TYR A 138 -4.34 -16.44 -10.89
C TYR A 138 -5.43 -16.08 -11.89
N TRP A 139 -5.51 -16.77 -13.03
CA TRP A 139 -6.65 -16.65 -13.94
C TRP A 139 -7.97 -17.02 -13.24
N SER A 140 -7.99 -18.11 -12.46
CA SER A 140 -9.15 -18.50 -11.66
C SER A 140 -9.53 -17.44 -10.62
N TYR A 141 -8.56 -16.84 -9.93
CA TYR A 141 -8.81 -15.74 -9.00
C TYR A 141 -9.41 -14.50 -9.70
N GLU A 142 -8.93 -14.11 -10.89
CA GLU A 142 -9.55 -13.01 -11.65
C GLU A 142 -11.01 -13.30 -12.03
N ARG A 143 -11.28 -14.52 -12.52
CA ARG A 143 -12.64 -14.92 -12.92
C ARG A 143 -13.58 -14.95 -11.71
N GLN A 144 -13.09 -15.43 -10.57
CA GLN A 144 -13.85 -15.43 -9.32
C GLN A 144 -14.14 -13.99 -8.85
N VAL A 145 -13.10 -13.14 -8.74
CA VAL A 145 -13.27 -11.74 -8.29
C VAL A 145 -14.21 -10.97 -9.21
N ALA A 146 -14.10 -11.13 -10.53
CA ALA A 146 -15.02 -10.53 -11.49
C ALA A 146 -16.47 -11.00 -11.27
N GLY A 147 -16.70 -12.31 -11.15
CA GLY A 147 -18.04 -12.88 -10.93
C GLY A 147 -18.66 -12.54 -9.59
N ASP A 148 -17.85 -12.44 -8.54
CA ASP A 148 -18.31 -12.08 -7.19
C ASP A 148 -18.67 -10.59 -7.10
N ILE A 149 -17.91 -9.72 -7.78
CA ILE A 149 -18.22 -8.28 -7.88
C ILE A 149 -19.46 -8.07 -8.76
N ALA A 150 -19.52 -8.65 -9.97
CA ALA A 150 -20.65 -8.47 -10.89
C ALA A 150 -22.01 -8.84 -10.26
N ARG A 151 -22.07 -9.97 -9.55
CA ARG A 151 -23.27 -10.38 -8.78
C ARG A 151 -23.65 -9.39 -7.68
N ARG A 152 -22.69 -8.69 -7.07
CA ARG A 152 -22.94 -7.66 -6.04
C ARG A 152 -23.31 -6.30 -6.62
N LEU A 153 -22.87 -5.97 -7.82
CA LEU A 153 -23.31 -4.78 -8.56
C LEU A 153 -24.78 -4.91 -8.97
N GLN A 154 -25.20 -6.10 -9.44
CA GLN A 154 -26.60 -6.37 -9.78
C GLN A 154 -27.52 -6.45 -8.54
N ALA A 155 -26.97 -6.77 -7.36
CA ALA A 155 -27.73 -6.93 -6.14
C ALA A 155 -27.88 -5.61 -5.37
N SER A 156 -29.03 -4.96 -5.54
CA SER A 156 -29.42 -3.82 -4.71
C SER A 156 -29.66 -4.24 -3.24
N ALA A 157 -29.40 -3.31 -2.32
CA ALA A 157 -29.87 -3.35 -0.95
C ALA A 157 -31.02 -2.34 -0.80
N ALA A 158 -32.03 -2.67 0.01
CA ALA A 158 -33.05 -1.70 0.35
C ALA A 158 -32.40 -0.54 1.13
N ALA A 159 -32.34 0.63 0.49
CA ALA A 159 -31.92 1.86 1.14
C ALA A 159 -32.97 2.25 2.21
N PRO A 160 -32.57 2.90 3.32
CA PRO A 160 -33.51 3.41 4.31
C PRO A 160 -34.53 4.36 3.67
N SER A 161 -35.81 4.24 4.00
CA SER A 161 -36.86 5.13 3.46
C SER A 161 -36.72 6.58 3.92
N ASP A 162 -35.97 6.82 5.00
CA ASP A 162 -35.64 8.12 5.59
C ASP A 162 -34.18 8.55 5.32
N LEU A 163 -33.50 7.92 4.35
CA LEU A 163 -32.09 8.14 3.99
C LEU A 163 -31.73 9.63 3.88
N ALA A 164 -32.52 10.42 3.16
CA ALA A 164 -32.27 11.85 2.98
C ALA A 164 -32.27 12.66 4.30
N VAL A 165 -33.14 12.30 5.25
CA VAL A 165 -33.22 12.96 6.57
C VAL A 165 -32.01 12.61 7.42
N ARG A 166 -31.60 11.34 7.41
CA ARG A 166 -30.39 10.89 8.13
C ARG A 166 -29.12 11.50 7.55
N LEU A 167 -29.00 11.57 6.23
CA LEU A 167 -27.89 12.24 5.55
C LEU A 167 -27.84 13.74 5.88
N ALA A 168 -28.98 14.43 5.99
CA ALA A 168 -29.01 15.82 6.43
C ALA A 168 -28.57 15.98 7.91
N SER A 169 -28.93 15.03 8.79
CA SER A 169 -28.50 15.04 10.20
C SER A 169 -26.99 14.80 10.36
N LEU A 170 -26.41 13.86 9.59
CA LEU A 170 -24.99 13.49 9.66
C LEU A 170 -24.07 14.47 8.89
N PHE A 171 -24.64 15.26 7.98
CA PHE A 171 -23.96 16.29 7.18
C PHE A 171 -24.77 17.61 7.25
N PRO A 172 -24.80 18.27 8.43
CA PRO A 172 -25.62 19.47 8.63
C PRO A 172 -25.05 20.71 7.92
N ASP A 173 -23.72 20.83 7.90
CA ASP A 173 -23.01 21.94 7.27
C ASP A 173 -22.75 21.66 5.80
N ALA A 174 -23.03 22.65 4.94
CA ALA A 174 -22.63 22.60 3.54
C ALA A 174 -21.11 22.70 3.41
N LEU A 175 -20.51 21.91 2.51
CA LEU A 175 -19.08 22.02 2.20
C LEU A 175 -18.79 23.35 1.50
N VAL A 176 -18.15 24.28 2.20
CA VAL A 176 -17.73 25.58 1.66
C VAL A 176 -16.20 25.66 1.67
N VAL A 177 -15.60 26.02 0.54
CA VAL A 177 -14.15 26.14 0.33
C VAL A 177 -13.89 27.44 -0.40
N ASP A 178 -12.98 28.26 0.13
CA ASP A 178 -12.65 29.60 -0.42
C ASP A 178 -13.89 30.47 -0.74
N GLY A 179 -14.95 30.33 0.08
CA GLY A 179 -16.22 31.04 -0.05
C GLY A 179 -17.23 30.42 -1.04
N GLN A 180 -16.87 29.36 -1.76
CA GLN A 180 -17.75 28.66 -2.70
C GLN A 180 -18.32 27.38 -2.09
N ARG A 181 -19.64 27.15 -2.24
CA ARG A 181 -20.24 25.86 -1.90
C ARG A 181 -19.87 24.83 -2.95
N LEU A 182 -19.29 23.71 -2.51
CA LEU A 182 -18.94 22.56 -3.34
C LEU A 182 -19.83 21.36 -3.00
N THR A 183 -19.91 20.41 -3.94
CA THR A 183 -20.59 19.12 -3.74
C THR A 183 -19.90 18.33 -2.63
N ASP A 184 -20.65 17.87 -1.61
CA ASP A 184 -20.11 16.98 -0.57
C ASP A 184 -20.03 15.52 -1.08
N TRP A 185 -18.85 15.16 -1.59
CA TRP A 185 -18.53 13.81 -2.04
C TRP A 185 -18.57 12.74 -0.94
N GLN A 186 -18.41 13.11 0.34
CA GLN A 186 -18.54 12.17 1.45
C GLN A 186 -20.02 11.82 1.67
N LYS A 187 -20.92 12.81 1.55
CA LYS A 187 -22.38 12.62 1.63
C LYS A 187 -22.90 11.73 0.49
N LEU A 188 -22.40 11.95 -0.74
CA LEU A 188 -22.66 11.10 -1.90
C LEU A 188 -22.18 9.65 -1.70
N ALA A 189 -20.97 9.46 -1.15
CA ALA A 189 -20.43 8.14 -0.84
C ALA A 189 -21.31 7.39 0.20
N CYS A 190 -21.81 8.08 1.23
CA CYS A 190 -22.74 7.50 2.19
C CYS A 190 -24.08 7.08 1.55
N ALA A 191 -24.64 7.91 0.65
CA ALA A 191 -25.88 7.59 -0.06
C ALA A 191 -25.72 6.33 -0.94
N MET A 192 -24.68 6.30 -1.77
CA MET A 192 -24.40 5.17 -2.67
C MET A 192 -24.16 3.86 -1.90
N ALA A 193 -23.38 3.92 -0.81
CA ALA A 193 -23.11 2.76 0.03
C ALA A 193 -24.32 2.25 0.84
N ALA A 194 -25.33 3.09 1.08
CA ALA A 194 -26.58 2.64 1.70
C ALA A 194 -27.44 1.78 0.75
N GLN A 195 -27.38 2.08 -0.55
CA GLN A 195 -28.16 1.42 -1.62
C GLN A 195 -27.45 0.18 -2.20
N GLY A 196 -26.12 0.19 -2.33
CA GLY A 196 -25.35 -0.91 -2.93
C GLY A 196 -25.06 -2.07 -1.97
N ARG A 197 -24.83 -3.28 -2.52
CA ARG A 197 -24.09 -4.36 -1.82
C ARG A 197 -22.59 -4.36 -2.11
N PHE A 198 -22.16 -3.55 -3.06
CA PHE A 198 -20.77 -3.21 -3.31
C PHE A 198 -20.66 -1.69 -3.44
N THR A 199 -19.65 -1.08 -2.83
CA THR A 199 -19.29 0.32 -3.04
C THR A 199 -17.80 0.52 -2.85
N LEU A 200 -17.21 1.39 -3.68
CA LEU A 200 -15.79 1.67 -3.69
C LEU A 200 -15.54 3.17 -3.49
N ILE A 201 -14.95 3.54 -2.37
CA ILE A 201 -14.69 4.93 -2.00
C ILE A 201 -13.19 5.19 -2.14
N THR A 202 -12.79 5.82 -3.24
CA THR A 202 -11.39 6.17 -3.50
C THR A 202 -11.12 7.64 -3.19
N GLY A 203 -9.90 7.96 -2.77
CA GLY A 203 -9.50 9.35 -2.57
C GLY A 203 -8.12 9.48 -1.95
N GLY A 204 -7.43 10.58 -2.27
CA GLY A 204 -6.09 10.89 -1.75
C GLY A 204 -6.06 11.07 -0.21
N PRO A 205 -4.89 11.21 0.40
CA PRO A 205 -4.78 11.34 1.85
C PRO A 205 -5.39 12.66 2.35
N GLY A 206 -6.03 12.59 3.51
CA GLY A 206 -6.77 13.72 4.08
C GLY A 206 -8.12 14.06 3.44
N THR A 207 -8.60 13.29 2.46
CA THR A 207 -9.96 13.46 1.87
C THR A 207 -11.11 13.07 2.80
N GLY A 208 -10.80 12.55 3.99
CA GLY A 208 -11.78 12.19 5.02
C GLY A 208 -12.45 10.83 4.80
N LYS A 209 -11.78 9.88 4.12
CA LYS A 209 -12.23 8.48 3.98
C LYS A 209 -12.75 7.89 5.30
N THR A 210 -11.95 7.96 6.36
CA THR A 210 -12.31 7.43 7.70
C THR A 210 -13.53 8.15 8.30
N THR A 211 -13.63 9.48 8.21
CA THR A 211 -14.83 10.23 8.64
C THR A 211 -16.08 9.81 7.85
N THR A 212 -15.93 9.54 6.55
CA THR A 212 -16.99 9.03 5.67
C THR A 212 -17.45 7.65 6.14
N VAL A 213 -16.51 6.75 6.49
CA VAL A 213 -16.82 5.43 7.06
C VAL A 213 -17.63 5.55 8.34
N VAL A 214 -17.21 6.38 9.30
CA VAL A 214 -17.93 6.47 10.58
C VAL A 214 -19.34 7.03 10.40
N ARG A 215 -19.52 8.04 9.54
CA ARG A 215 -20.86 8.56 9.19
C ARG A 215 -21.72 7.51 8.47
N LEU A 216 -21.14 6.71 7.58
CA LEU A 216 -21.82 5.60 6.90
C LEU A 216 -22.22 4.48 7.86
N LEU A 217 -21.35 4.09 8.80
CA LEU A 217 -21.67 3.09 9.81
C LEU A 217 -22.79 3.56 10.72
N ALA A 218 -22.76 4.82 11.19
CA ALA A 218 -23.86 5.42 11.93
C ALA A 218 -25.17 5.40 11.13
N LEU A 219 -25.15 5.89 9.89
CA LEU A 219 -26.31 5.89 8.98
C LEU A 219 -26.96 4.50 8.84
N LEU A 220 -26.15 3.47 8.59
CA LEU A 220 -26.63 2.09 8.43
C LEU A 220 -27.14 1.51 9.75
N GLN A 221 -26.47 1.81 10.86
CA GLN A 221 -26.79 1.27 12.17
C GLN A 221 -28.08 1.86 12.74
N GLU A 222 -28.26 3.18 12.66
CA GLU A 222 -29.50 3.83 13.07
C GLU A 222 -30.72 3.32 12.28
N ALA A 223 -30.56 3.15 10.96
CA ALA A 223 -31.63 2.69 10.10
C ALA A 223 -32.04 1.23 10.42
N ALA A 224 -31.08 0.35 10.69
CA ALA A 224 -31.35 -1.03 11.07
C ALA A 224 -31.99 -1.12 12.47
N MET A 225 -31.48 -0.36 13.45
CA MET A 225 -32.04 -0.27 14.80
C MET A 225 -33.46 0.30 14.82
N ALA A 226 -33.82 1.18 13.86
CA ALA A 226 -35.20 1.65 13.68
C ALA A 226 -36.15 0.55 13.14
N THR A 227 -35.62 -0.47 12.46
CA THR A 227 -36.39 -1.62 11.93
C THR A 227 -36.41 -2.85 12.84
N GLY A 228 -35.49 -2.96 13.81
CA GLY A 228 -35.60 -3.87 14.95
C GLY A 228 -34.30 -4.53 15.41
N GLU A 229 -33.36 -4.81 14.52
CA GLU A 229 -32.10 -5.51 14.84
C GLU A 229 -30.86 -4.71 14.39
N PRO A 230 -29.79 -4.67 15.22
CA PRO A 230 -28.52 -4.04 14.86
C PRO A 230 -27.79 -4.85 13.76
N LEU A 231 -27.09 -4.17 12.85
CA LEU A 231 -26.24 -4.85 11.86
C LEU A 231 -24.96 -5.37 12.53
N ARG A 232 -24.50 -6.53 12.08
CA ARG A 232 -23.16 -7.04 12.44
C ARG A 232 -22.14 -6.38 11.53
N LEU A 233 -21.64 -5.23 12.01
CA LEU A 233 -20.62 -4.43 11.36
C LEU A 233 -19.23 -5.05 11.58
N SER A 234 -18.35 -4.99 10.59
CA SER A 234 -16.95 -5.40 10.72
C SER A 234 -16.03 -4.46 9.94
N LEU A 235 -14.88 -4.17 10.54
CA LEU A 235 -13.85 -3.29 10.01
C LEU A 235 -12.56 -4.07 9.80
N ALA A 236 -11.98 -3.99 8.61
CA ALA A 236 -10.72 -4.64 8.30
C ALA A 236 -9.73 -3.74 7.56
N ALA A 237 -8.45 -4.11 7.65
CA ALA A 237 -7.36 -3.58 6.84
C ALA A 237 -6.41 -4.72 6.43
N PRO A 238 -5.59 -4.58 5.38
CA PRO A 238 -4.66 -5.63 4.98
C PRO A 238 -3.49 -5.81 5.97
N THR A 239 -3.00 -4.73 6.59
CA THR A 239 -1.84 -4.75 7.50
C THR A 239 -2.21 -4.42 8.94
N GLY A 240 -1.41 -4.91 9.90
CA GLY A 240 -1.63 -4.66 11.34
C GLY A 240 -1.51 -3.19 11.72
N LYS A 241 -0.57 -2.47 11.08
CA LYS A 241 -0.36 -1.02 11.30
C LYS A 241 -1.51 -0.16 10.80
N ALA A 242 -2.09 -0.50 9.64
CA ALA A 242 -3.29 0.16 9.15
C ALA A 242 -4.48 -0.10 10.09
N ALA A 243 -4.69 -1.35 10.51
CA ALA A 243 -5.75 -1.69 11.46
C ALA A 243 -5.60 -0.95 12.81
N ALA A 244 -4.39 -0.83 13.35
CA ALA A 244 -4.12 -0.09 14.58
C ALA A 244 -4.52 1.39 14.47
N ARG A 245 -4.05 2.07 13.43
CA ARG A 245 -4.31 3.50 13.18
C ARG A 245 -5.78 3.79 12.88
N LEU A 246 -6.46 2.88 12.17
CA LEU A 246 -7.89 2.99 11.92
C LEU A 246 -8.70 2.76 13.20
N THR A 247 -8.25 1.88 14.10
CA THR A 247 -8.90 1.68 15.41
C THR A 247 -8.88 2.96 16.25
N GLU A 248 -7.73 3.62 16.34
CA GLU A 248 -7.57 4.92 17.01
C GLU A 248 -8.42 6.01 16.34
N SER A 249 -8.32 6.15 15.02
CA SER A 249 -9.01 7.20 14.26
C SER A 249 -10.54 7.04 14.32
N ILE A 250 -11.06 5.82 14.16
CA ILE A 250 -12.50 5.54 14.25
C ILE A 250 -12.99 5.77 15.68
N GLY A 251 -12.26 5.33 16.70
CA GLY A 251 -12.61 5.61 18.11
C GLY A 251 -12.80 7.10 18.38
N ALA A 252 -11.85 7.94 17.98
CA ALA A 252 -11.93 9.39 18.15
C ALA A 252 -13.07 10.03 17.33
N GLN A 253 -13.32 9.56 16.09
CA GLN A 253 -14.38 10.09 15.25
C GLN A 253 -15.79 9.69 15.75
N VAL A 254 -15.97 8.46 16.25
CA VAL A 254 -17.22 7.97 16.86
C VAL A 254 -17.59 8.77 18.10
N GLN A 255 -16.61 9.16 18.92
CA GLN A 255 -16.82 10.02 20.09
C GLN A 255 -17.21 11.46 19.72
N SER A 256 -16.69 12.00 18.61
CA SER A 256 -16.99 13.36 18.15
C SER A 256 -18.35 13.54 17.47
N LEU A 257 -19.00 12.44 17.07
CA LEU A 257 -20.29 12.47 16.40
C LEU A 257 -21.46 12.53 17.41
N ALA A 258 -22.39 13.45 17.15
CA ALA A 258 -23.63 13.60 17.89
C ALA A 258 -24.62 12.47 17.54
N LEU A 259 -24.38 11.29 18.12
CA LEU A 259 -25.21 10.09 18.01
C LEU A 259 -25.88 9.76 19.35
N ASP A 260 -27.02 9.05 19.27
CA ASP A 260 -27.59 8.36 20.43
C ASP A 260 -26.59 7.32 20.96
N GLU A 261 -26.48 7.22 22.29
CA GLU A 261 -25.54 6.32 22.97
C GLU A 261 -25.76 4.87 22.54
N ARG A 262 -27.03 4.47 22.39
CA ARG A 262 -27.42 3.12 21.97
C ARG A 262 -26.89 2.75 20.58
N VAL A 263 -26.73 3.75 19.70
CA VAL A 263 -26.14 3.58 18.37
C VAL A 263 -24.62 3.58 18.46
N ARG A 264 -24.05 4.50 19.26
CA ARG A 264 -22.60 4.61 19.49
C ARG A 264 -22.00 3.31 20.00
N GLU A 265 -22.63 2.66 20.98
CA GLU A 265 -22.20 1.37 21.53
C GLU A 265 -22.17 0.22 20.51
N GLN A 266 -22.93 0.32 19.42
CA GLN A 266 -23.02 -0.72 18.38
C GLN A 266 -22.08 -0.48 17.20
N ILE A 267 -21.43 0.68 17.10
CA ILE A 267 -20.42 0.95 16.07
C ILE A 267 -19.08 0.35 16.52
N PRO A 268 -18.50 -0.62 15.79
CA PRO A 268 -17.22 -1.21 16.16
C PRO A 268 -16.12 -0.17 16.04
N THR A 269 -15.30 -0.04 17.08
CA THR A 269 -14.07 0.75 17.05
C THR A 269 -12.86 -0.09 16.66
N LEU A 270 -12.85 -1.38 17.01
CA LEU A 270 -11.74 -2.29 16.71
C LEU A 270 -11.72 -2.69 15.23
N VAL A 271 -10.59 -2.41 14.57
CA VAL A 271 -10.28 -2.87 13.22
C VAL A 271 -9.31 -4.05 13.30
N MET A 272 -9.52 -5.09 12.48
CA MET A 272 -8.64 -6.26 12.43
C MET A 272 -7.95 -6.44 11.08
N THR A 273 -6.94 -7.30 11.00
CA THR A 273 -6.35 -7.64 9.70
C THR A 273 -7.27 -8.58 8.92
N LEU A 274 -7.27 -8.50 7.58
CA LEU A 274 -8.03 -9.44 6.72
C LEU A 274 -7.67 -10.91 7.04
N HIS A 275 -6.40 -11.19 7.26
CA HIS A 275 -5.90 -12.51 7.70
C HIS A 275 -6.53 -13.00 9.02
N ARG A 276 -6.80 -12.08 9.96
CA ARG A 276 -7.45 -12.38 11.25
C ARG A 276 -8.96 -12.53 11.10
N LEU A 277 -9.60 -11.70 10.27
CA LEU A 277 -11.03 -11.79 9.94
C LEU A 277 -11.38 -13.12 9.27
N LEU A 278 -10.62 -13.50 8.24
CA LEU A 278 -10.81 -14.77 7.53
C LEU A 278 -10.34 -15.99 8.34
N GLY A 279 -9.52 -15.78 9.38
CA GLY A 279 -8.99 -16.83 10.25
C GLY A 279 -7.95 -17.70 9.55
N SER A 280 -6.77 -17.13 9.26
CA SER A 280 -5.63 -17.86 8.67
C SER A 280 -5.26 -19.11 9.48
N ARG A 281 -5.08 -20.25 8.78
CA ARG A 281 -4.68 -21.53 9.41
C ARG A 281 -3.16 -21.69 9.38
N PRO A 282 -2.48 -21.99 10.51
CA PRO A 282 -1.04 -22.21 10.53
C PRO A 282 -0.59 -23.28 9.54
N GLY A 283 0.48 -23.01 8.79
CA GLY A 283 1.03 -23.94 7.78
C GLY A 283 0.17 -24.14 6.53
N SER A 284 -0.88 -23.33 6.32
CA SER A 284 -1.76 -23.44 5.16
C SER A 284 -2.03 -22.08 4.52
N ARG A 285 -2.28 -22.08 3.20
CA ARG A 285 -2.85 -20.92 2.49
C ARG A 285 -4.36 -20.75 2.71
N HIS A 286 -5.02 -21.76 3.29
CA HIS A 286 -6.47 -21.77 3.44
C HIS A 286 -6.92 -21.07 4.73
N PHE A 287 -8.04 -20.36 4.62
CA PHE A 287 -8.67 -19.64 5.71
C PHE A 287 -9.69 -20.51 6.46
N ARG A 288 -10.17 -20.04 7.62
CA ARG A 288 -11.29 -20.65 8.34
C ARG A 288 -12.62 -20.32 7.66
N HIS A 289 -12.76 -19.08 7.19
CA HIS A 289 -13.94 -18.61 6.47
C HIS A 289 -13.72 -18.70 4.95
N ASP A 290 -14.74 -19.22 4.27
CA ASP A 290 -14.77 -19.53 2.85
C ASP A 290 -16.25 -19.64 2.39
N ALA A 291 -16.50 -20.10 1.17
CA ALA A 291 -17.87 -20.21 0.63
C ALA A 291 -18.75 -21.25 1.36
N ALA A 292 -18.15 -22.22 2.05
CA ALA A 292 -18.87 -23.22 2.85
C ALA A 292 -19.05 -22.78 4.32
N ASN A 293 -18.17 -21.91 4.83
CA ASN A 293 -18.27 -21.27 6.14
C ASN A 293 -18.15 -19.73 6.03
N PRO A 294 -19.20 -19.02 5.58
CA PRO A 294 -19.13 -17.57 5.38
C PRO A 294 -18.86 -16.77 6.67
N LEU A 295 -18.45 -15.52 6.50
CA LEU A 295 -18.27 -14.57 7.60
C LEU A 295 -19.64 -14.22 8.25
N PRO A 296 -19.77 -14.23 9.58
CA PRO A 296 -21.03 -13.98 10.28
C PRO A 296 -21.31 -12.47 10.44
N LEU A 297 -21.36 -11.73 9.33
CA LEU A 297 -21.48 -10.26 9.28
C LEU A 297 -22.49 -9.80 8.22
N ASP A 298 -22.98 -8.57 8.37
CA ASP A 298 -23.94 -7.93 7.45
C ASP A 298 -23.32 -6.75 6.66
N VAL A 299 -22.28 -6.11 7.23
CA VAL A 299 -21.53 -5.04 6.58
C VAL A 299 -20.04 -5.24 6.85
N LEU A 300 -19.24 -5.30 5.80
CA LEU A 300 -17.79 -5.32 5.87
C LEU A 300 -17.23 -4.05 5.22
N VAL A 301 -16.46 -3.29 5.99
CA VAL A 301 -15.66 -2.18 5.49
C VAL A 301 -14.20 -2.61 5.48
N VAL A 302 -13.51 -2.42 4.35
CA VAL A 302 -12.07 -2.66 4.23
C VAL A 302 -11.38 -1.38 3.76
N ASP A 303 -10.50 -0.83 4.58
CA ASP A 303 -9.70 0.36 4.23
C ASP A 303 -8.25 -0.03 3.87
N GLU A 304 -7.53 0.90 3.23
CA GLU A 304 -6.25 0.69 2.56
C GLU A 304 -6.29 -0.44 1.51
N ALA A 305 -7.40 -0.54 0.77
CA ALA A 305 -7.66 -1.55 -0.25
C ALA A 305 -6.68 -1.54 -1.44
N SER A 306 -5.82 -0.52 -1.56
CA SER A 306 -4.69 -0.45 -2.50
C SER A 306 -3.67 -1.56 -2.25
N MET A 307 -3.51 -1.98 -0.99
CA MET A 307 -2.63 -3.06 -0.55
C MET A 307 -3.25 -4.46 -0.66
N ILE A 308 -4.48 -4.61 -1.19
CA ILE A 308 -5.12 -5.93 -1.36
C ILE A 308 -4.72 -6.52 -2.72
N ASP A 309 -4.03 -7.66 -2.69
CA ASP A 309 -3.72 -8.46 -3.87
C ASP A 309 -4.92 -9.28 -4.37
N LEU A 310 -4.74 -9.94 -5.51
CA LEU A 310 -5.80 -10.71 -6.15
C LEU A 310 -6.22 -11.95 -5.36
N GLU A 311 -5.30 -12.64 -4.69
CA GLU A 311 -5.61 -13.85 -3.89
C GLU A 311 -6.39 -13.50 -2.62
N MET A 312 -5.98 -12.43 -1.94
CA MET A 312 -6.67 -11.91 -0.76
C MET A 312 -8.07 -11.42 -1.12
N MET A 313 -8.24 -10.74 -2.26
CA MET A 313 -9.57 -10.34 -2.74
C MET A 313 -10.46 -11.55 -3.08
N ALA A 314 -9.93 -12.56 -3.78
CA ALA A 314 -10.67 -13.78 -4.10
C ALA A 314 -11.10 -14.54 -2.82
N SER A 315 -10.20 -14.63 -1.85
CA SER A 315 -10.47 -15.24 -0.55
C SER A 315 -11.53 -14.46 0.25
N LEU A 316 -11.45 -13.12 0.23
CA LEU A 316 -12.39 -12.23 0.88
C LEU A 316 -13.81 -12.36 0.31
N LEU A 317 -13.92 -12.26 -1.02
CA LEU A 317 -15.21 -12.32 -1.71
C LEU A 317 -15.87 -13.69 -1.60
N GLY A 318 -15.07 -14.77 -1.68
CA GLY A 318 -15.54 -16.14 -1.48
C GLY A 318 -16.04 -16.41 -0.05
N ALA A 319 -15.48 -15.75 0.97
CA ALA A 319 -15.91 -15.87 2.36
C ALA A 319 -17.09 -14.93 2.73
N LEU A 320 -17.46 -13.98 1.88
CA LEU A 320 -18.42 -12.94 2.19
C LEU A 320 -19.86 -13.37 1.85
N PRO A 321 -20.85 -13.30 2.76
CA PRO A 321 -22.24 -13.65 2.46
C PRO A 321 -22.83 -12.85 1.30
N ALA A 322 -23.77 -13.44 0.56
CA ALA A 322 -24.43 -12.79 -0.57
C ALA A 322 -25.33 -11.60 -0.16
N HIS A 323 -25.81 -11.56 1.08
CA HIS A 323 -26.58 -10.44 1.64
C HIS A 323 -25.69 -9.30 2.16
N ALA A 324 -24.43 -9.59 2.52
CA ALA A 324 -23.56 -8.61 3.15
C ALA A 324 -23.15 -7.48 2.20
N ARG A 325 -23.10 -6.25 2.72
CA ARG A 325 -22.54 -5.09 2.00
C ARG A 325 -21.01 -5.10 2.10
N LEU A 326 -20.32 -4.93 0.98
CA LEU A 326 -18.88 -4.70 0.92
C LEU A 326 -18.58 -3.24 0.57
N ILE A 327 -17.89 -2.55 1.46
CA ILE A 327 -17.40 -1.18 1.24
C ILE A 327 -15.87 -1.24 1.23
N LEU A 328 -15.27 -0.94 0.09
CA LEU A 328 -13.82 -0.86 -0.07
C LEU A 328 -13.39 0.60 -0.06
N LEU A 329 -12.34 0.93 0.69
CA LEU A 329 -11.73 2.25 0.72
C LEU A 329 -10.24 2.17 0.41
N GLY A 330 -9.75 3.16 -0.32
CA GLY A 330 -8.34 3.21 -0.66
C GLY A 330 -7.97 4.48 -1.43
N ASP A 331 -6.80 4.44 -2.04
CA ASP A 331 -6.28 5.53 -2.86
C ASP A 331 -5.77 4.92 -4.18
N LYS A 332 -6.35 5.36 -5.30
CA LYS A 332 -6.03 4.82 -6.63
C LYS A 332 -4.61 5.17 -7.10
N ASP A 333 -4.01 6.22 -6.54
CA ASP A 333 -2.72 6.75 -6.95
C ASP A 333 -1.56 6.34 -6.02
N GLN A 334 -1.85 5.64 -4.91
CA GLN A 334 -0.83 5.02 -4.07
C GLN A 334 -0.24 3.76 -4.71
N LEU A 335 0.94 3.36 -4.23
CA LEU A 335 1.53 2.05 -4.50
C LEU A 335 0.51 0.93 -4.26
N ALA A 336 0.38 0.04 -5.26
CA ALA A 336 -0.42 -1.17 -5.15
C ALA A 336 0.21 -2.19 -4.18
N SER A 337 -0.50 -3.29 -3.91
CA SER A 337 0.02 -4.44 -3.13
C SER A 337 1.40 -4.90 -3.61
N VAL A 338 2.24 -5.43 -2.74
CA VAL A 338 3.52 -6.03 -3.15
C VAL A 338 3.29 -7.31 -3.96
N GLU A 339 2.25 -8.08 -3.61
CA GLU A 339 1.86 -9.32 -4.29
C GLU A 339 1.07 -9.06 -5.59
N ALA A 340 0.81 -10.13 -6.35
CA ALA A 340 0.28 -10.05 -7.70
C ALA A 340 -1.15 -9.49 -7.83
N GLY A 341 -1.30 -8.61 -8.84
CA GLY A 341 -2.53 -7.89 -9.15
C GLY A 341 -2.60 -6.49 -8.55
N ALA A 342 -3.48 -5.66 -9.11
CA ALA A 342 -3.76 -4.31 -8.61
C ALA A 342 -5.27 -4.05 -8.64
N VAL A 343 -6.02 -4.87 -7.89
CA VAL A 343 -7.48 -4.89 -7.90
C VAL A 343 -8.08 -3.49 -7.77
N LEU A 344 -7.60 -2.68 -6.80
CA LEU A 344 -8.07 -1.30 -6.64
C LEU A 344 -7.80 -0.43 -7.88
N GLY A 345 -6.60 -0.51 -8.45
CA GLY A 345 -6.21 0.30 -9.61
C GLY A 345 -7.03 -0.02 -10.87
N ASP A 346 -7.38 -1.29 -11.05
CA ASP A 346 -8.21 -1.74 -12.17
C ASP A 346 -9.68 -1.33 -12.01
N LEU A 347 -10.23 -1.42 -10.79
CA LEU A 347 -11.58 -0.97 -10.49
C LEU A 347 -11.70 0.57 -10.55
N CYS A 348 -10.72 1.31 -10.02
CA CYS A 348 -10.76 2.77 -9.92
C CYS A 348 -10.32 3.54 -11.18
N ARG A 349 -10.00 2.87 -12.30
CA ARG A 349 -9.36 3.51 -13.46
C ARG A 349 -10.13 4.70 -14.05
N GLU A 350 -11.47 4.67 -13.96
CA GLU A 350 -12.39 5.72 -14.44
C GLU A 350 -13.12 6.46 -13.29
N ALA A 351 -12.66 6.31 -12.04
CA ALA A 351 -13.31 6.88 -10.86
C ALA A 351 -13.38 8.42 -10.86
N GLU A 352 -12.42 9.07 -11.51
CA GLU A 352 -12.33 10.53 -11.60
C GLU A 352 -13.38 11.12 -12.55
N SER A 353 -13.73 10.39 -13.61
CA SER A 353 -14.80 10.77 -14.53
C SER A 353 -16.21 10.46 -14.02
N GLY A 354 -16.34 9.67 -12.95
CA GLY A 354 -17.61 9.30 -12.31
C GLY A 354 -18.49 8.34 -13.12
N GLY A 355 -18.67 8.57 -14.42
CA GLY A 355 -19.38 7.66 -15.33
C GLY A 355 -20.84 7.39 -14.93
N TYR A 356 -21.47 8.32 -14.22
CA TYR A 356 -22.80 8.12 -13.63
C TYR A 356 -23.91 8.24 -14.68
N SER A 357 -24.93 7.39 -14.53
CA SER A 357 -26.14 7.46 -15.35
C SER A 357 -27.02 8.64 -14.90
N GLU A 358 -27.90 9.11 -15.78
CA GLU A 358 -28.86 10.16 -15.45
C GLU A 358 -29.76 9.76 -14.27
N ALA A 359 -30.17 8.48 -14.21
CA ALA A 359 -30.96 7.93 -13.10
C ALA A 359 -30.16 7.91 -11.79
N THR A 360 -28.88 7.49 -11.82
CA THR A 360 -27.98 7.49 -10.65
C THR A 360 -27.78 8.92 -10.14
N ARG A 361 -27.53 9.86 -11.06
CA ARG A 361 -27.35 11.28 -10.75
C ARG A 361 -28.61 11.87 -10.11
N ALA A 362 -29.77 11.74 -10.74
CA ALA A 362 -31.02 12.27 -10.23
C ALA A 362 -31.39 11.66 -8.86
N TRP A 363 -31.12 10.36 -8.67
CA TRP A 363 -31.30 9.72 -7.36
C TRP A 363 -30.37 10.31 -6.30
N LEU A 364 -29.07 10.42 -6.58
CA LEU A 364 -28.09 11.01 -5.66
C LEU A 364 -28.43 12.46 -5.30
N GLU A 365 -28.79 13.30 -6.27
CA GLU A 365 -29.22 14.68 -6.05
C GLU A 365 -30.50 14.73 -5.19
N SER A 366 -31.46 13.81 -5.41
CA SER A 366 -32.69 13.72 -4.60
C SER A 366 -32.45 13.30 -3.13
N GLN A 367 -31.49 12.39 -2.88
CA GLN A 367 -31.24 11.85 -1.53
C GLN A 367 -30.27 12.72 -0.73
N THR A 368 -29.31 13.39 -1.40
CA THR A 368 -28.31 14.21 -0.72
C THR A 368 -28.69 15.69 -0.64
N GLY A 369 -29.53 16.19 -1.55
CA GLY A 369 -29.78 17.62 -1.71
C GLY A 369 -28.56 18.40 -2.23
N GLU A 370 -27.49 17.71 -2.64
CA GLU A 370 -26.35 18.31 -3.35
C GLU A 370 -26.59 18.31 -4.86
N ARG A 371 -25.82 19.12 -5.59
CA ARG A 371 -25.81 19.11 -7.06
C ARG A 371 -24.50 18.50 -7.56
N LEU A 372 -24.58 17.62 -8.56
CA LEU A 372 -23.41 17.00 -9.19
C LEU A 372 -22.84 17.91 -10.30
N GLU A 373 -22.49 19.14 -9.92
CA GLU A 373 -21.87 20.15 -10.80
C GLU A 373 -20.33 20.07 -10.70
N ASP A 374 -19.73 19.05 -11.32
CA ASP A 374 -18.26 18.88 -11.38
C ASP A 374 -17.80 18.69 -12.84
N PRO A 375 -16.86 19.52 -13.36
CA PRO A 375 -16.42 19.49 -14.75
C PRO A 375 -15.76 18.19 -15.22
N ALA A 376 -15.23 17.35 -14.31
CA ALA A 376 -14.63 16.09 -14.72
C ALA A 376 -15.68 14.97 -14.88
N LEU A 377 -16.93 15.17 -14.43
CA LEU A 377 -17.99 14.17 -14.61
C LEU A 377 -18.38 14.01 -16.07
N VAL A 378 -18.24 12.78 -16.56
CA VAL A 378 -18.70 12.35 -17.89
C VAL A 378 -19.91 11.42 -17.70
N PRO A 379 -21.00 11.58 -18.47
CA PRO A 379 -22.12 10.65 -18.45
C PRO A 379 -21.68 9.22 -18.81
N GLY A 380 -22.26 8.22 -18.14
CA GLY A 380 -21.99 6.81 -18.43
C GLY A 380 -23.03 5.89 -17.82
N ASP A 381 -23.05 4.64 -18.27
CA ASP A 381 -24.03 3.62 -17.87
C ASP A 381 -23.37 2.33 -17.33
N LYS A 382 -22.05 2.24 -17.38
CA LYS A 382 -21.27 1.10 -16.86
C LYS A 382 -21.67 0.78 -15.42
N ALA A 383 -22.07 -0.47 -15.17
CA ALA A 383 -22.54 -0.92 -13.86
C ALA A 383 -21.54 -0.57 -12.74
N LEU A 384 -20.26 -0.90 -12.91
CA LEU A 384 -19.23 -0.64 -11.90
C LEU A 384 -19.12 0.86 -11.54
N ALA A 385 -19.25 1.78 -12.50
CA ALA A 385 -19.14 3.21 -12.26
C ALA A 385 -20.25 3.73 -11.32
N GLN A 386 -21.44 3.11 -11.35
CA GLN A 386 -22.56 3.48 -10.47
C GLN A 386 -22.33 3.12 -8.99
N HIS A 387 -21.22 2.43 -8.67
CA HIS A 387 -20.82 1.99 -7.34
C HIS A 387 -19.45 2.53 -6.88
N ILE A 388 -18.87 3.48 -7.63
CA ILE A 388 -17.58 4.12 -7.28
C ILE A 388 -17.83 5.58 -6.93
N VAL A 389 -17.25 6.06 -5.82
CA VAL A 389 -17.17 7.49 -5.50
C VAL A 389 -15.73 7.89 -5.27
N MET A 390 -15.29 8.97 -5.93
CA MET A 390 -14.01 9.61 -5.67
C MET A 390 -14.16 10.84 -4.77
N LEU A 391 -13.55 10.81 -3.59
CA LEU A 391 -13.48 11.96 -2.68
C LEU A 391 -12.43 12.95 -3.18
N ARG A 392 -12.88 14.15 -3.56
CA ARG A 392 -12.05 15.13 -4.30
C ARG A 392 -11.34 16.15 -3.42
N HIS A 393 -11.91 16.49 -2.26
CA HIS A 393 -11.42 17.58 -1.42
C HIS A 393 -10.61 17.07 -0.21
N SER A 394 -9.32 17.42 -0.12
CA SER A 394 -8.49 17.11 1.06
C SER A 394 -8.62 18.21 2.12
N ARG A 395 -8.90 17.82 3.36
CA ARG A 395 -8.88 18.72 4.54
C ARG A 395 -7.51 18.80 5.20
N ARG A 396 -6.62 17.82 4.95
CA ARG A 396 -5.24 17.78 5.49
C ARG A 396 -4.31 18.76 4.78
N PHE A 397 -4.48 18.92 3.47
CA PHE A 397 -3.68 19.81 2.64
C PHE A 397 -4.58 20.88 2.03
N GLY A 398 -4.71 22.02 2.72
CA GLY A 398 -5.46 23.17 2.22
C GLY A 398 -4.90 23.72 0.90
N SER A 399 -5.64 24.63 0.25
CA SER A 399 -5.28 25.23 -1.04
C SER A 399 -3.85 25.81 -1.07
N GLY A 400 -3.39 26.35 0.05
CA GLY A 400 -2.04 26.88 0.25
C GLY A 400 -0.89 25.87 0.41
N SER A 401 -1.15 24.58 0.71
CA SER A 401 -0.10 23.58 0.95
C SER A 401 0.68 23.23 -0.32
N GLY A 402 2.02 23.32 -0.25
CA GLY A 402 2.93 22.84 -1.28
C GLY A 402 2.88 21.33 -1.44
N ILE A 403 2.80 20.56 -0.35
CA ILE A 403 2.67 19.09 -0.39
C ILE A 403 1.43 18.69 -1.20
N GLY A 404 0.29 19.33 -0.95
CA GLY A 404 -0.96 19.07 -1.69
C GLY A 404 -0.87 19.42 -3.19
N ARG A 405 -0.21 20.52 -3.55
CA ARG A 405 0.03 20.87 -4.97
C ARG A 405 1.00 19.88 -5.64
N LEU A 406 2.09 19.53 -4.96
CA LEU A 406 3.12 18.62 -5.46
C LEU A 406 2.52 17.24 -5.74
N ALA A 407 1.76 16.68 -4.78
CA ALA A 407 1.11 15.39 -4.93
C ALA A 407 0.12 15.36 -6.11
N ARG A 408 -0.63 16.45 -6.36
CA ARG A 408 -1.50 16.57 -7.55
C ARG A 408 -0.72 16.66 -8.85
N ALA A 409 0.36 17.44 -8.90
CA ALA A 409 1.21 17.57 -10.09
C ALA A 409 1.88 16.23 -10.46
N VAL A 410 2.37 15.50 -9.46
CA VAL A 410 2.86 14.11 -9.62
C VAL A 410 1.76 13.22 -10.19
N ASN A 411 0.52 13.28 -9.66
CA ASN A 411 -0.57 12.42 -10.13
C ASN A 411 -0.96 12.62 -11.59
N LEU A 412 -0.86 13.85 -12.09
CA LEU A 412 -1.07 14.18 -13.51
C LEU A 412 0.06 13.65 -14.41
N GLY A 413 1.24 13.37 -13.86
CA GLY A 413 2.44 12.98 -14.61
C GLY A 413 3.18 14.18 -15.25
N ASP A 414 2.82 15.40 -14.87
CA ASP A 414 3.44 16.63 -15.40
C ASP A 414 4.74 16.93 -14.63
N ALA A 415 5.84 16.43 -15.16
CA ALA A 415 7.18 16.67 -14.60
C ALA A 415 7.55 18.17 -14.54
N GLN A 416 7.09 18.99 -15.50
CA GLN A 416 7.42 20.40 -15.55
C GLN A 416 6.69 21.19 -14.45
N SER A 417 5.38 21.00 -14.31
CA SER A 417 4.59 21.58 -13.22
C SER A 417 5.02 21.06 -11.85
N THR A 418 5.38 19.78 -11.75
CA THR A 418 5.91 19.20 -10.51
C THR A 418 7.23 19.88 -10.11
N ARG A 419 8.18 20.04 -11.06
CA ARG A 419 9.44 20.75 -10.79
C ARG A 419 9.22 22.24 -10.49
N ALA A 420 8.29 22.90 -11.18
CA ALA A 420 7.93 24.29 -10.90
C ALA A 420 7.33 24.46 -9.49
N THR A 421 6.56 23.49 -9.01
CA THR A 421 6.01 23.47 -7.63
C THR A 421 7.12 23.34 -6.58
N LEU A 422 8.15 22.54 -6.85
CA LEU A 422 9.35 22.46 -6.00
C LEU A 422 10.19 23.75 -6.05
N ALA A 423 10.34 24.35 -7.23
CA ALA A 423 11.19 25.52 -7.45
C ALA A 423 10.58 26.85 -6.97
N THR A 424 9.25 26.97 -7.00
CA THR A 424 8.54 28.10 -6.37
C THR A 424 8.67 28.09 -4.86
N GLY A 425 8.86 26.90 -4.27
CA GLY A 425 9.01 26.71 -2.84
C GLY A 425 7.72 26.88 -2.07
N ALA A 426 7.68 26.29 -0.87
CA ALA A 426 6.61 26.50 0.09
C ALA A 426 7.17 26.25 1.50
N HIS A 427 6.50 26.73 2.54
CA HIS A 427 6.93 26.52 3.92
C HIS A 427 6.90 25.04 4.35
N ASP A 428 6.16 24.21 3.60
CA ASP A 428 6.02 22.75 3.78
C ASP A 428 6.86 21.92 2.79
N LEU A 429 7.65 22.55 1.90
CA LEU A 429 8.47 21.86 0.90
C LEU A 429 9.94 22.28 0.96
N TYR A 430 10.84 21.30 0.96
CA TYR A 430 12.28 21.48 0.86
C TYR A 430 12.88 20.57 -0.22
N VAL A 431 13.93 21.04 -0.90
CA VAL A 431 14.70 20.24 -1.86
C VAL A 431 16.18 20.35 -1.54
N LEU A 432 16.81 19.21 -1.30
CA LEU A 432 18.25 19.08 -1.15
C LEU A 432 18.82 18.39 -2.38
N ARG A 433 19.68 19.10 -3.11
CA ARG A 433 20.50 18.51 -4.18
C ARG A 433 21.89 18.26 -3.64
N LEU A 434 22.33 17.00 -3.71
CA LEU A 434 23.62 16.59 -3.17
C LEU A 434 24.73 16.89 -4.17
N SER A 435 25.88 17.37 -3.68
CA SER A 435 27.08 17.53 -4.52
C SER A 435 27.86 16.22 -4.72
N GLY A 436 27.50 15.15 -4.01
CA GLY A 436 28.11 13.82 -4.07
C GLY A 436 27.71 12.97 -2.87
N GLU A 437 28.20 11.73 -2.80
CA GLU A 437 27.85 10.79 -1.72
C GLU A 437 28.13 11.33 -0.31
N GLN A 438 29.30 11.95 -0.10
CA GLN A 438 29.75 12.42 1.22
C GLN A 438 29.27 13.84 1.59
N ASP A 439 28.22 14.35 0.93
CA ASP A 439 27.71 15.70 1.21
C ASP A 439 27.17 15.82 2.64
N ARG A 440 27.76 16.73 3.42
CA ARG A 440 27.40 17.00 4.83
C ARG A 440 26.02 17.65 4.98
N ALA A 441 25.46 18.24 3.92
CA ALA A 441 24.11 18.79 3.94
C ALA A 441 23.06 17.68 4.16
N LEU A 442 23.33 16.45 3.70
CA LEU A 442 22.46 15.30 3.98
C LEU A 442 22.44 14.96 5.46
N GLU A 443 23.61 14.74 6.06
CA GLU A 443 23.72 14.45 7.51
C GLU A 443 23.11 15.56 8.36
N ARG A 444 23.25 16.82 7.93
CA ARG A 444 22.59 17.95 8.57
C ARG A 444 21.07 17.84 8.52
N LEU A 445 20.49 17.62 7.33
CA LEU A 445 19.04 17.44 7.17
C LEU A 445 18.50 16.27 8.01
N LEU A 446 19.18 15.12 7.98
CA LEU A 446 18.73 13.90 8.65
C LEU A 446 18.81 13.98 10.18
N ILE A 447 19.75 14.77 10.72
CA ILE A 447 20.01 14.84 12.16
C ILE A 447 19.37 16.11 12.77
N GLU A 448 19.58 17.29 12.18
CA GLU A 448 19.09 18.58 12.68
C GLU A 448 17.76 19.04 12.07
N GLY A 449 17.33 18.45 10.94
CA GLY A 449 16.25 19.01 10.16
C GLY A 449 16.63 20.35 9.51
N GLN A 450 15.74 21.35 9.56
CA GLN A 450 16.02 22.73 9.11
C GLN A 450 15.96 23.72 10.30
N GLY A 451 16.54 23.28 11.42
CA GLY A 451 16.41 23.94 12.73
C GLY A 451 15.05 23.65 13.39
N GLY A 452 14.73 24.24 14.53
CA GLY A 452 15.42 25.37 15.19
C GLY A 452 14.40 26.25 15.90
N GLY A 453 13.83 25.71 16.97
CA GLY A 453 12.53 26.11 17.54
C GLY A 453 11.51 24.99 17.39
N GLU A 454 10.44 25.03 18.19
CA GLU A 454 9.50 23.91 18.37
C GLU A 454 8.61 23.61 17.14
N LEU A 455 8.28 24.62 16.33
CA LEU A 455 7.38 24.51 15.16
C LEU A 455 8.14 24.44 13.83
N ARG A 456 9.13 23.55 13.73
CA ARG A 456 9.99 23.38 12.53
C ARG A 456 10.23 21.90 12.19
N PRO A 457 10.56 21.58 10.92
CA PRO A 457 10.88 20.21 10.51
C PRO A 457 12.11 19.69 11.25
N GLN A 458 11.88 18.74 12.16
CA GLN A 458 12.90 18.08 12.97
C GLN A 458 13.69 17.03 12.17
N GLY A 459 14.83 16.61 12.73
CA GLY A 459 15.59 15.42 12.33
C GLY A 459 15.78 14.46 13.50
N TYR A 460 16.56 13.38 13.31
CA TYR A 460 16.73 12.32 14.30
C TYR A 460 17.41 12.74 15.62
N ALA A 461 18.04 13.91 15.72
CA ALA A 461 18.51 14.40 17.02
C ALA A 461 17.37 14.70 17.99
N HIS A 462 16.18 15.08 17.50
CA HIS A 462 15.08 15.52 18.35
C HIS A 462 14.60 14.43 19.33
N TYR A 463 14.30 13.22 18.84
CA TYR A 463 13.82 12.14 19.72
C TYR A 463 14.89 11.65 20.71
N LEU A 464 16.18 11.69 20.33
CA LEU A 464 17.29 11.37 21.23
C LEU A 464 17.50 12.47 22.28
N GLN A 465 17.28 13.74 21.93
CA GLN A 465 17.28 14.84 22.90
C GLN A 465 16.12 14.71 23.90
N VAL A 466 14.90 14.37 23.44
CA VAL A 466 13.76 14.07 24.32
C VAL A 466 14.09 12.87 25.24
N MET A 467 14.65 11.80 24.69
CA MET A 467 15.08 10.62 25.45
C MET A 467 16.09 10.96 26.56
N LEU A 468 17.09 11.80 26.27
CA LEU A 468 18.15 12.15 27.23
C LEU A 468 17.72 13.24 28.23
N ALA A 469 16.98 14.26 27.78
CA ALA A 469 16.64 15.43 28.60
C ALA A 469 15.41 15.21 29.49
N GLU A 470 14.45 14.39 29.08
CA GLU A 470 13.21 14.14 29.82
C GLU A 470 13.20 12.81 30.61
N ARG A 471 14.36 12.14 30.73
CA ARG A 471 14.45 10.88 31.45
C ARG A 471 13.96 11.05 32.91
N PRO A 472 13.03 10.22 33.40
CA PRO A 472 12.59 10.26 34.79
C PRO A 472 13.76 9.94 35.76
N ALA A 473 13.62 10.39 37.01
CA ALA A 473 14.54 9.97 38.05
C ALA A 473 14.43 8.44 38.30
N PRO A 474 15.51 7.74 38.74
CA PRO A 474 15.50 6.29 38.94
C PRO A 474 14.47 5.78 39.98
N ASP A 475 13.98 6.66 40.85
CA ASP A 475 12.97 6.43 41.88
C ASP A 475 11.54 6.84 41.45
N ALA A 476 11.37 7.33 40.22
CA ALA A 476 10.06 7.68 39.66
C ALA A 476 9.17 6.44 39.43
N ASP A 477 7.86 6.62 39.51
CA ASP A 477 6.90 5.54 39.32
C ASP A 477 6.85 5.01 37.88
N SER A 478 6.28 3.82 37.69
CA SER A 478 6.17 3.20 36.37
C SER A 478 5.35 4.03 35.38
N GLN A 479 4.41 4.86 35.84
CA GLN A 479 3.60 5.69 34.98
C GLN A 479 4.41 6.85 34.37
N ALA A 480 5.36 7.42 35.12
CA ALA A 480 6.32 8.41 34.61
C ALA A 480 7.24 7.81 33.54
N TRP A 481 7.72 6.57 33.74
CA TRP A 481 8.52 5.84 32.77
C TRP A 481 7.75 5.49 31.49
N ASP A 482 6.52 4.98 31.60
CA ASP A 482 5.63 4.74 30.46
C ASP A 482 5.34 6.06 29.70
N SER A 483 5.05 7.14 30.43
CA SER A 483 4.76 8.45 29.84
C SER A 483 5.97 9.04 29.10
N TRP A 484 7.18 8.87 29.64
CA TRP A 484 8.42 9.28 28.96
C TRP A 484 8.67 8.44 27.71
N ALA A 485 8.59 7.11 27.80
CA ALA A 485 8.79 6.23 26.65
C ALA A 485 7.77 6.50 25.53
N GLY A 486 6.52 6.82 25.89
CA GLY A 486 5.49 7.28 24.96
C GLY A 486 5.85 8.60 24.27
N ARG A 487 6.42 9.58 25.00
CA ARG A 487 6.91 10.83 24.39
C ARG A 487 8.12 10.60 23.48
N VAL A 488 9.04 9.70 23.81
CA VAL A 488 10.17 9.33 22.93
C VAL A 488 9.67 8.69 21.63
N LEU A 489 8.67 7.80 21.69
CA LEU A 489 8.02 7.25 20.50
C LEU A 489 7.33 8.34 19.65
N ALA A 490 6.58 9.23 20.28
CA ALA A 490 5.90 10.34 19.58
C ALA A 490 6.88 11.37 18.97
N ALA A 491 8.06 11.54 19.59
CA ALA A 491 9.15 12.36 19.07
C ALA A 491 9.88 11.70 17.90
N PHE A 492 9.96 10.36 17.86
CA PHE A 492 10.50 9.62 16.72
C PHE A 492 9.59 9.73 15.48
N ASP A 493 8.27 9.61 15.66
CA ASP A 493 7.27 9.78 14.58
C ASP A 493 7.25 11.21 13.97
N GLN A 494 8.00 12.16 14.53
CA GLN A 494 8.18 13.49 13.92
C GLN A 494 9.03 13.46 12.65
N PHE A 495 9.94 12.50 12.47
CA PHE A 495 10.82 12.46 11.31
C PHE A 495 11.06 11.04 10.78
N GLN A 496 10.87 10.86 9.47
CA GLN A 496 11.23 9.62 8.78
C GLN A 496 11.97 9.87 7.46
N LEU A 497 13.08 9.17 7.25
CA LEU A 497 13.69 8.99 5.93
C LEU A 497 13.07 7.79 5.20
N LEU A 498 12.59 8.04 3.98
CA LEU A 498 12.09 7.05 3.02
C LEU A 498 13.04 6.92 1.84
N CYS A 499 13.35 5.67 1.47
CA CYS A 499 14.20 5.33 0.33
C CYS A 499 13.36 4.61 -0.74
N ALA A 500 13.70 4.80 -2.02
CA ALA A 500 13.08 4.01 -3.09
C ALA A 500 13.60 2.57 -3.12
N VAL A 501 14.91 2.39 -2.94
CA VAL A 501 15.64 1.11 -3.06
C VAL A 501 16.10 0.59 -1.70
N ARG A 502 16.38 -0.72 -1.62
CA ARG A 502 16.85 -1.36 -0.39
C ARG A 502 18.38 -1.36 -0.26
N LYS A 503 19.08 -1.63 -1.36
CA LYS A 503 20.54 -1.76 -1.46
C LYS A 503 21.17 -0.57 -2.20
N GLY A 504 22.50 -0.53 -2.27
CA GLY A 504 23.29 0.55 -2.87
C GLY A 504 23.49 1.73 -1.93
N THR A 505 24.30 2.73 -2.34
CA THR A 505 24.66 3.91 -1.53
C THR A 505 23.42 4.65 -0.98
N TRP A 506 22.37 4.75 -1.79
CA TRP A 506 21.11 5.43 -1.48
C TRP A 506 20.02 4.48 -0.97
N GLY A 507 20.38 3.26 -0.61
CA GLY A 507 19.49 2.24 -0.09
C GLY A 507 19.34 2.29 1.43
N VAL A 508 18.24 1.68 1.90
CA VAL A 508 17.91 1.54 3.32
C VAL A 508 19.06 0.99 4.16
N GLU A 509 19.80 0.00 3.65
CA GLU A 509 20.87 -0.67 4.41
C GLU A 509 22.04 0.30 4.69
N ALA A 510 22.62 0.91 3.66
CA ALA A 510 23.72 1.88 3.80
C ALA A 510 23.32 3.17 4.55
N LEU A 511 22.09 3.65 4.34
CA LEU A 511 21.63 4.88 5.00
C LEU A 511 21.35 4.68 6.49
N ASN A 512 20.87 3.50 6.92
CA ASN A 512 20.75 3.18 8.35
C ASN A 512 22.11 3.21 9.05
N GLU A 513 23.14 2.61 8.43
CA GLU A 513 24.51 2.60 8.96
C GLU A 513 25.07 4.01 9.06
N ARG A 514 24.98 4.79 7.97
CA ARG A 514 25.48 6.17 7.93
C ARG A 514 24.81 7.09 8.95
N ILE A 515 23.48 7.01 9.12
CA ILE A 515 22.77 7.80 10.12
C ILE A 515 23.24 7.42 11.53
N THR A 516 23.35 6.11 11.79
CA THR A 516 23.82 5.61 13.09
C THR A 516 25.22 6.11 13.41
N GLU A 517 26.17 6.00 12.48
CA GLU A 517 27.52 6.54 12.67
C GLU A 517 27.54 8.04 12.94
N ALA A 518 26.73 8.82 12.21
CA ALA A 518 26.71 10.27 12.36
C ALA A 518 26.08 10.71 13.69
N LEU A 519 25.13 9.94 14.24
CA LEU A 519 24.59 10.12 15.59
C LEU A 519 25.60 9.74 16.68
N VAL A 520 26.37 8.66 16.51
CA VAL A 520 27.49 8.28 17.40
C VAL A 520 28.59 9.36 17.40
N LYS A 521 29.00 9.86 16.23
CA LYS A 521 29.98 10.95 16.09
C LYS A 521 29.55 12.26 16.77
N ARG A 522 28.25 12.43 17.04
CA ARG A 522 27.67 13.58 17.78
C ARG A 522 27.42 13.29 19.26
N GLY A 523 27.73 12.09 19.76
CA GLY A 523 27.50 11.69 21.15
C GLY A 523 26.03 11.48 21.52
N LEU A 524 25.13 11.34 20.52
CA LEU A 524 23.70 11.08 20.76
C LEU A 524 23.37 9.58 20.89
N LEU A 525 24.29 8.71 20.47
CA LEU A 525 24.24 7.25 20.63
C LEU A 525 25.59 6.75 21.13
N GLU A 526 25.57 5.71 21.98
CA GLU A 526 26.79 5.12 22.57
C GLU A 526 27.58 4.25 21.59
N GLN A 527 26.89 3.52 20.69
CA GLN A 527 27.50 2.54 19.78
C GLN A 527 26.65 2.35 18.51
N SER A 528 27.25 1.82 17.44
CA SER A 528 26.60 1.65 16.13
C SER A 528 26.00 0.26 15.87
N HIS A 529 26.42 -0.76 16.62
CA HIS A 529 26.06 -2.16 16.36
C HIS A 529 25.45 -2.83 17.59
N GLY A 530 24.77 -3.96 17.36
CA GLY A 530 24.11 -4.72 18.42
C GLY A 530 22.90 -3.99 19.02
N TRP A 531 22.67 -4.19 20.30
CA TRP A 531 21.58 -3.56 21.04
C TRP A 531 22.11 -2.41 21.90
N TYR A 532 21.55 -1.22 21.70
CA TYR A 532 21.93 0.01 22.39
C TYR A 532 20.70 0.86 22.67
N GLU A 533 20.81 1.78 23.62
CA GLU A 533 19.74 2.70 23.95
C GLU A 533 19.53 3.75 22.85
N GLY A 534 18.28 4.08 22.57
CA GLY A 534 17.87 4.94 21.47
C GLY A 534 17.70 4.21 20.13
N ARG A 535 18.10 2.93 19.99
CA ARG A 535 17.97 2.20 18.72
C ARG A 535 16.50 2.05 18.30
N PRO A 536 16.06 2.63 17.16
CA PRO A 536 14.75 2.34 16.60
C PRO A 536 14.79 1.02 15.85
N VAL A 537 13.79 0.17 16.05
CA VAL A 537 13.66 -1.13 15.37
C VAL A 537 12.29 -1.31 14.74
N LEU A 538 12.27 -1.92 13.56
CA LEU A 538 11.07 -2.30 12.83
C LEU A 538 10.89 -3.83 12.88
N VAL A 539 9.71 -4.28 13.25
CA VAL A 539 9.31 -5.69 13.19
C VAL A 539 9.11 -6.09 11.73
N THR A 540 9.80 -7.14 11.28
CA THR A 540 9.78 -7.59 9.87
C THR A 540 8.87 -8.80 9.62
N ARG A 541 8.33 -9.41 10.68
CA ARG A 541 7.41 -10.55 10.64
C ARG A 541 6.46 -10.52 11.82
N ASN A 542 5.19 -10.87 11.61
CA ASN A 542 4.20 -10.97 12.68
C ASN A 542 4.64 -11.99 13.75
N ASP A 543 4.64 -11.58 15.02
CA ASP A 543 4.80 -12.45 16.18
C ASP A 543 3.56 -12.32 17.07
N TYR A 544 2.63 -13.27 16.89
CA TYR A 544 1.38 -13.32 17.64
C TYR A 544 1.57 -13.62 19.14
N SER A 545 2.72 -14.16 19.57
CA SER A 545 3.01 -14.44 20.99
C SER A 545 3.37 -13.15 21.76
N LEU A 546 3.97 -12.19 21.07
CA LEU A 546 4.26 -10.83 21.56
C LEU A 546 3.14 -9.83 21.18
N GLY A 547 2.23 -10.25 20.29
CA GLY A 547 1.21 -9.39 19.67
C GLY A 547 1.78 -8.36 18.70
N LEU A 548 3.02 -8.54 18.23
CA LEU A 548 3.70 -7.64 17.30
C LEU A 548 3.35 -7.97 15.85
N MET A 549 3.22 -6.95 15.02
CA MET A 549 2.89 -7.06 13.60
C MET A 549 4.05 -6.55 12.75
N ASN A 550 4.19 -7.10 11.54
CA ASN A 550 5.12 -6.57 10.53
C ASN A 550 4.78 -5.09 10.26
N GLY A 551 5.78 -4.22 10.37
CA GLY A 551 5.63 -2.76 10.27
C GLY A 551 5.49 -2.01 11.60
N ASP A 552 5.34 -2.71 12.74
CA ASP A 552 5.39 -2.09 14.08
C ASP A 552 6.79 -1.56 14.35
N ILE A 553 6.88 -0.33 14.85
CA ILE A 553 8.13 0.34 15.25
C ILE A 553 8.20 0.35 16.78
N GLY A 554 9.39 0.07 17.32
CA GLY A 554 9.69 0.23 18.73
C GLY A 554 11.09 0.82 18.94
N ILE A 555 11.36 1.33 20.14
CA ILE A 555 12.64 1.94 20.49
C ILE A 555 13.24 1.20 21.69
N ALA A 556 14.53 0.87 21.60
CA ALA A 556 15.27 0.27 22.70
C ALA A 556 15.60 1.34 23.74
N LEU A 557 15.04 1.22 24.94
CA LEU A 557 15.20 2.16 26.06
C LEU A 557 15.71 1.41 27.30
N ARG A 558 16.54 2.05 28.11
CA ARG A 558 16.91 1.53 29.44
C ARG A 558 15.77 1.86 30.40
N LEU A 559 15.12 0.82 30.91
CA LEU A 559 14.03 0.94 31.88
C LEU A 559 14.48 0.38 33.23
N PRO A 560 14.01 0.93 34.36
CA PRO A 560 14.27 0.36 35.67
C PRO A 560 13.61 -1.02 35.79
N GLU A 561 14.36 -1.99 36.28
CA GLU A 561 13.84 -3.29 36.68
C GLU A 561 13.55 -3.28 38.20
N PRO A 562 12.39 -3.82 38.65
CA PRO A 562 12.09 -3.88 40.07
C PRO A 562 13.20 -4.62 40.84
N PRO A 563 13.64 -4.10 42.00
CA PRO A 563 14.71 -4.74 42.75
C PRO A 563 14.29 -6.14 43.22
N GLU A 564 15.15 -7.14 42.96
CA GLU A 564 14.90 -8.56 43.31
C GLU A 564 14.71 -8.78 44.83
N SER A 565 15.14 -7.83 45.65
CA SER A 565 14.95 -7.83 47.11
C SER A 565 14.89 -6.40 47.67
N LEU A 566 14.22 -6.24 48.81
CA LEU A 566 14.15 -4.97 49.56
C LEU A 566 15.57 -4.48 49.91
N GLY A 567 15.98 -3.36 49.31
CA GLY A 567 17.29 -2.74 49.51
C GLY A 567 18.33 -3.04 48.41
N ALA A 568 18.01 -3.85 47.41
CA ALA A 568 18.86 -3.97 46.22
C ALA A 568 18.78 -2.70 45.35
N PRO A 569 19.87 -2.27 44.68
CA PRO A 569 19.84 -1.13 43.78
C PRO A 569 18.96 -1.43 42.56
N VAL A 570 18.16 -0.46 42.14
CA VAL A 570 17.42 -0.50 40.87
C VAL A 570 18.42 -0.67 39.73
N ARG A 571 18.22 -1.69 38.89
CA ARG A 571 19.05 -1.92 37.71
C ARG A 571 18.33 -1.42 36.47
N GLU A 572 19.03 -0.70 35.62
CA GLU A 572 18.56 -0.39 34.27
C GLU A 572 18.73 -1.61 33.36
N VAL A 573 17.66 -2.03 32.69
CA VAL A 573 17.68 -3.12 31.70
C VAL A 573 17.15 -2.60 30.38
N LEU A 574 17.87 -2.91 29.29
CA LEU A 574 17.47 -2.53 27.95
C LEU A 574 16.23 -3.33 27.53
N ARG A 575 15.13 -2.61 27.24
CA ARG A 575 13.87 -3.16 26.75
C ARG A 575 13.43 -2.38 25.52
N VAL A 576 12.90 -3.08 24.53
CA VAL A 576 12.29 -2.43 23.36
C VAL A 576 10.83 -2.12 23.69
N VAL A 577 10.49 -0.84 23.58
CA VAL A 577 9.16 -0.32 23.87
C VAL A 577 8.38 -0.19 22.57
N PHE A 578 7.21 -0.82 22.51
CA PHE A 578 6.26 -0.73 21.40
C PHE A 578 4.91 -0.20 21.91
N PRO A 579 4.19 0.63 21.12
CA PRO A 579 2.80 0.96 21.43
C PRO A 579 1.91 -0.29 21.38
N ARG A 580 0.78 -0.30 22.10
CA ARG A 580 -0.29 -1.29 21.91
C ARG A 580 -1.25 -0.84 20.83
N ASN A 581 -1.54 -1.77 19.92
CA ASN A 581 -2.42 -1.57 18.76
C ASN A 581 -3.92 -1.80 19.12
N ASP A 582 -4.30 -1.56 20.37
CA ASP A 582 -5.66 -1.79 20.92
C ASP A 582 -6.40 -0.49 21.30
N GLY A 583 -5.81 0.68 20.99
CA GLY A 583 -6.39 1.99 21.31
C GLY A 583 -6.26 2.42 22.77
N SER A 584 -5.64 1.60 23.64
CA SER A 584 -5.45 1.94 25.06
C SER A 584 -4.35 2.97 25.33
N GLY A 585 -3.47 3.23 24.35
CA GLY A 585 -2.26 4.04 24.52
C GLY A 585 -1.17 3.41 25.39
N ALA A 586 -1.42 2.24 25.99
CA ALA A 586 -0.43 1.57 26.84
C ALA A 586 0.73 0.98 26.01
N LEU A 587 1.85 0.74 26.68
CA LEU A 587 3.10 0.30 26.05
C LEU A 587 3.40 -1.18 26.34
N ARG A 588 4.29 -1.77 25.53
CA ARG A 588 4.78 -3.15 25.66
C ARG A 588 6.29 -3.13 25.77
N HIS A 589 6.82 -3.65 26.88
CA HIS A 589 8.25 -3.69 27.18
C HIS A 589 8.81 -5.08 26.94
N ILE A 590 9.52 -5.26 25.83
CA ILE A 590 9.97 -6.58 25.34
C ILE A 590 11.49 -6.66 25.44
N LEU A 591 12.00 -7.75 26.00
CA LEU A 591 13.45 -7.99 26.05
C LEU A 591 14.01 -8.19 24.62
N PRO A 592 15.15 -7.54 24.27
CA PRO A 592 15.82 -7.69 22.98
C PRO A 592 16.01 -9.14 22.51
N SER A 593 16.30 -10.06 23.43
CA SER A 593 16.49 -11.49 23.17
C SER A 593 15.23 -12.24 22.70
N ARG A 594 14.04 -11.65 22.87
CA ARG A 594 12.77 -12.20 22.35
C ARG A 594 12.43 -11.72 20.94
N LEU A 595 13.18 -10.75 20.39
CA LEU A 595 12.94 -10.17 19.08
C LEU A 595 13.84 -10.83 18.02
N SER A 596 13.33 -11.88 17.39
CA SER A 596 14.07 -12.65 16.37
C SER A 596 13.99 -12.07 14.95
N ALA A 597 13.00 -11.21 14.67
CA ALA A 597 12.70 -10.69 13.34
C ALA A 597 12.53 -9.16 13.36
N VAL A 598 13.64 -8.45 13.62
CA VAL A 598 13.69 -6.98 13.68
C VAL A 598 14.91 -6.42 12.93
N GLU A 599 14.75 -5.25 12.33
CA GLU A 599 15.81 -4.48 11.64
C GLU A 599 15.89 -3.04 12.21
N THR A 600 17.02 -2.33 12.05
CA THR A 600 17.12 -0.91 12.42
C THR A 600 16.33 -0.05 11.44
N VAL A 601 15.69 1.03 11.91
CA VAL A 601 14.74 1.82 11.08
C VAL A 601 14.92 3.36 11.12
N PHE A 602 16.17 3.83 11.06
CA PHE A 602 16.47 5.22 10.66
C PHE A 602 16.17 5.49 9.18
N ALA A 603 16.12 4.45 8.35
CA ALA A 603 15.62 4.50 6.99
C ALA A 603 14.66 3.33 6.77
N MET A 604 13.61 3.54 5.96
CA MET A 604 12.72 2.47 5.49
C MET A 604 12.40 2.67 4.00
N THR A 605 11.94 1.61 3.32
CA THR A 605 11.44 1.76 1.95
C THR A 605 10.08 2.44 1.94
N VAL A 606 9.72 3.13 0.85
CA VAL A 606 8.37 3.71 0.68
C VAL A 606 7.28 2.64 0.86
N HIS A 607 7.50 1.42 0.38
CA HIS A 607 6.61 0.28 0.60
C HIS A 607 6.34 0.00 2.08
N LYS A 608 7.40 -0.10 2.92
CA LYS A 608 7.25 -0.32 4.37
C LYS A 608 6.60 0.87 5.11
N SER A 609 6.51 2.04 4.47
CA SER A 609 5.81 3.21 4.99
C SER A 609 4.29 3.23 4.71
N GLN A 610 3.74 2.29 3.92
CA GLN A 610 2.29 2.23 3.69
C GLN A 610 1.51 2.11 5.02
N GLY A 611 0.34 2.75 5.09
CA GLY A 611 -0.42 2.97 6.34
C GLY A 611 0.27 3.88 7.38
N SER A 612 1.52 4.28 7.18
CA SER A 612 2.26 5.21 8.06
C SER A 612 2.05 6.67 7.66
N GLU A 613 2.37 7.61 8.54
CA GLU A 613 2.33 9.06 8.34
C GLU A 613 3.27 9.67 9.39
N PHE A 614 4.04 10.69 9.03
CA PHE A 614 5.08 11.32 9.84
C PHE A 614 4.98 12.85 9.75
N ALA A 615 5.41 13.60 10.76
CA ALA A 615 5.30 15.07 10.71
C ALA A 615 6.15 15.67 9.58
N HIS A 616 7.44 15.33 9.56
CA HIS A 616 8.40 15.60 8.50
C HIS A 616 8.80 14.29 7.82
N CYS A 617 8.69 14.23 6.49
CA CYS A 617 9.13 13.08 5.70
C CYS A 617 10.21 13.51 4.70
N ALA A 618 11.35 12.82 4.70
CA ALA A 618 12.37 12.97 3.65
C ALA A 618 12.28 11.79 2.68
N LEU A 619 12.25 12.05 1.37
CA LEU A 619 12.34 11.03 0.33
C LEU A 619 13.68 11.17 -0.38
N ILE A 620 14.50 10.12 -0.36
CA ILE A 620 15.76 10.06 -1.11
C ILE A 620 15.62 9.18 -2.36
N LEU A 621 16.11 9.71 -3.48
CA LEU A 621 16.15 9.02 -4.75
C LEU A 621 17.58 8.52 -5.05
N PRO A 622 17.73 7.33 -5.67
CA PRO A 622 19.01 6.88 -6.20
C PRO A 622 19.45 7.76 -7.39
N ASP A 623 20.73 7.60 -7.76
CA ASP A 623 21.42 8.30 -8.84
C ASP A 623 21.25 7.63 -10.22
N SER A 624 20.67 6.43 -10.24
CA SER A 624 20.27 5.67 -11.42
C SER A 624 18.76 5.45 -11.46
N LEU A 625 18.21 5.26 -12.66
CA LEU A 625 16.82 4.84 -12.82
C LEU A 625 16.69 3.35 -12.50
N ASN A 626 15.73 3.01 -11.63
CA ASN A 626 15.37 1.65 -11.25
C ASN A 626 13.91 1.40 -11.70
N PRO A 627 13.51 0.20 -12.17
CA PRO A 627 12.12 -0.15 -12.46
C PRO A 627 11.11 0.19 -11.34
N VAL A 628 11.55 0.15 -10.08
CA VAL A 628 10.74 0.49 -8.89
C VAL A 628 10.39 1.98 -8.82
N LEU A 629 11.18 2.87 -9.43
CA LEU A 629 10.91 4.32 -9.47
C LEU A 629 9.76 4.64 -10.42
N THR A 630 8.63 5.00 -9.81
CA THR A 630 7.35 5.29 -10.48
C THR A 630 6.62 6.45 -9.81
N LYS A 631 5.67 7.04 -10.54
CA LYS A 631 4.74 8.08 -10.09
C LYS A 631 4.08 7.68 -8.78
N GLU A 632 3.58 6.45 -8.70
CA GLU A 632 2.88 5.90 -7.54
C GLU A 632 3.81 5.78 -6.31
N LEU A 633 5.09 5.42 -6.50
CA LEU A 633 6.10 5.42 -5.42
C LEU A 633 6.35 6.85 -4.92
N VAL A 634 6.62 7.78 -5.84
CA VAL A 634 6.91 9.18 -5.51
C VAL A 634 5.72 9.85 -4.80
N TYR A 635 4.51 9.66 -5.33
CA TYR A 635 3.26 10.13 -4.71
C TYR A 635 3.05 9.54 -3.32
N THR A 636 3.27 8.23 -3.17
CA THR A 636 3.15 7.57 -1.87
C THR A 636 4.14 8.16 -0.87
N GLY A 637 5.40 8.36 -1.26
CA GLY A 637 6.43 8.98 -0.41
C GLY A 637 6.10 10.41 0.00
N ILE A 638 5.65 11.25 -0.93
CA ILE A 638 5.20 12.64 -0.66
C ILE A 638 4.06 12.65 0.36
N THR A 639 3.06 11.80 0.17
CA THR A 639 1.83 11.85 0.98
C THR A 639 1.97 11.25 2.39
N ARG A 640 3.12 10.66 2.74
CA ARG A 640 3.45 10.31 4.14
C ARG A 640 3.78 11.54 4.99
N ALA A 641 4.18 12.67 4.40
CA ALA A 641 4.40 13.93 5.11
C ALA A 641 3.10 14.58 5.60
N ARG A 642 2.94 14.81 6.91
CA ARG A 642 1.79 15.55 7.47
C ARG A 642 1.97 17.06 7.39
N HIS A 643 3.18 17.56 7.63
CA HIS A 643 3.47 18.99 7.76
C HIS A 643 4.64 19.46 6.91
N TRP A 644 5.67 18.64 6.71
CA TRP A 644 6.85 18.99 5.92
C TRP A 644 7.33 17.83 5.04
N PHE A 645 7.71 18.12 3.80
CA PHE A 645 8.31 17.16 2.89
C PHE A 645 9.67 17.66 2.36
N SER A 646 10.69 16.82 2.47
CA SER A 646 12.02 17.06 1.89
C SER A 646 12.29 16.07 0.75
N LEU A 647 12.54 16.57 -0.46
CA LEU A 647 13.09 15.76 -1.55
C LEU A 647 14.62 15.81 -1.52
N VAL A 648 15.28 14.65 -1.47
CA VAL A 648 16.73 14.53 -1.58
C VAL A 648 17.09 13.94 -2.94
N GLU A 649 17.77 14.73 -3.75
CA GLU A 649 18.23 14.37 -5.10
C GLU A 649 19.74 14.11 -5.08
N SER A 650 20.14 12.85 -5.25
CA SER A 650 21.52 12.44 -5.52
C SER A 650 21.98 12.83 -6.93
N ARG A 651 21.04 12.78 -7.91
CA ARG A 651 21.24 13.20 -9.30
C ARG A 651 20.01 13.92 -9.83
N ALA A 652 20.22 15.01 -10.57
CA ALA A 652 19.14 15.75 -11.24
C ALA A 652 18.49 14.93 -12.37
N GLY A 653 17.18 15.07 -12.56
CA GLY A 653 16.40 14.45 -13.64
C GLY A 653 15.74 13.11 -13.30
N ILE A 654 16.25 12.39 -12.29
CA ILE A 654 15.68 11.10 -11.86
C ILE A 654 14.25 11.28 -11.33
N PHE A 655 13.98 12.37 -10.62
CA PHE A 655 12.64 12.70 -10.11
C PHE A 655 11.62 12.92 -11.24
N GLU A 656 11.94 13.73 -12.25
CA GLU A 656 11.08 13.96 -13.42
C GLU A 656 10.77 12.67 -14.17
N GLN A 657 11.79 11.83 -14.39
CA GLN A 657 11.65 10.54 -15.07
C GLN A 657 10.77 9.57 -14.26
N ALA A 658 10.92 9.54 -12.93
CA ALA A 658 10.06 8.75 -12.05
C ALA A 658 8.59 9.22 -12.10
N VAL A 659 8.33 10.54 -12.13
CA VAL A 659 6.97 11.12 -12.22
C VAL A 659 6.28 10.78 -13.55
N GLN A 660 7.04 10.66 -14.64
CA GLN A 660 6.49 10.27 -15.96
C GLN A 660 6.19 8.77 -16.07
N ARG A 661 6.85 7.92 -15.26
CA ARG A 661 6.71 6.46 -15.30
C ARG A 661 5.59 5.98 -14.39
N ARG A 662 4.64 5.19 -14.91
CA ARG A 662 3.54 4.61 -14.11
C ARG A 662 3.76 3.12 -13.85
N VAL A 663 3.29 2.61 -12.72
CA VAL A 663 3.19 1.16 -12.46
C VAL A 663 2.28 0.51 -13.50
N ALA A 664 2.84 -0.32 -14.37
CA ALA A 664 2.14 -0.95 -15.50
C ALA A 664 1.83 -2.43 -15.22
N ARG A 665 0.93 -2.72 -14.27
CA ARG A 665 0.50 -4.10 -14.00
C ARG A 665 -0.51 -4.58 -15.04
N ARG A 666 -0.30 -5.80 -15.55
CA ARG A 666 -1.22 -6.48 -16.48
C ARG A 666 -2.18 -7.38 -15.70
N SER A 667 -3.47 -7.25 -16.01
CA SER A 667 -4.58 -8.03 -15.46
C SER A 667 -5.66 -8.18 -16.55
N GLY A 668 -6.38 -9.30 -16.52
CA GLY A 668 -7.61 -9.53 -17.29
C GLY A 668 -8.88 -9.19 -16.51
N LEU A 669 -8.77 -8.80 -15.23
CA LEU A 669 -9.91 -8.53 -14.34
C LEU A 669 -10.93 -7.55 -14.92
N ARG A 670 -10.48 -6.44 -15.52
CA ARG A 670 -11.39 -5.46 -16.13
C ARG A 670 -12.14 -6.03 -17.33
N GLU A 671 -11.46 -6.72 -18.23
CA GLU A 671 -12.12 -7.41 -19.35
C GLU A 671 -13.07 -8.50 -18.87
N ALA A 672 -12.78 -9.14 -17.73
CA ALA A 672 -13.66 -10.14 -17.13
C ALA A 672 -14.93 -9.53 -16.51
N LEU A 673 -14.88 -8.27 -16.08
CA LEU A 673 -16.03 -7.49 -15.61
C LEU A 673 -16.84 -6.89 -16.76
N GLU A 674 -16.21 -6.46 -17.86
CA GLU A 674 -16.89 -5.93 -19.05
C GLU A 674 -17.55 -7.03 -19.92
N LYS A 675 -17.28 -8.31 -19.64
CA LYS A 675 -17.84 -9.50 -20.34
C LYS A 675 -18.98 -10.19 -19.58
N GLN A 676 -19.47 -9.62 -18.47
CA GLN A 676 -20.57 -10.15 -17.63
C GLN A 676 -21.77 -9.21 -17.61
#